data_AF-A0A9D5FTA3-F1
#
_entry.id   AF-A0A9D5FTA3-F1
#
_cell.length_a   1.000
_cell.length_b   1.000
_cell.length_c   1.000
_cell.angle_alpha   90.00
_cell.angle_beta   90.00
_cell.angle_gamma   90.00
#
_symmetry.space_group_name_H-M   'P 1'
#
loop_
_entity.id
_entity.type
_entity.pdbx_description
1 polymer ?
#
loop_
_entity_poly.entity_id
_entity_poly.type
_entity_poly.pdbx_seq_one_letter_code
_entity_poly.pdbx_strand_id
1 'polypeptide(L)'
;MITRWAISCVCLLAPIVAYGGGIPTWVEEHYRWRNDDGSESTAGWKAAADTATTNQARYQNIRLRFVISNTGAASGTVTPQVEFSASTNGPWTALSTETNGATAFEMTTTAGYANGDSSTAQLTGTGSWAAGKVVEKPSNNTISAVTVNTNAHTEVEYCFRATAKAAGGTPYYFRASNAGSILNTYARIAQLTMAPGEANEAPRIASSLSAQASTQAPFNYRILASGTEPITLSANSLPAGLGFDGTASITGTATASGSYSVGLSASSAHGLDSKILALTVLANVAPVASNQSASVVQGGESLLTLAWSDVDNPLLTDHTFTIVVQPAHGTLQSYNERNGTTSYPNQFYFRAATNFVGTDTFTWKCRDRESDSNVGTATVVVSANTAPVANSSSMSAYSSQRTSVYLGTTHNDAGQTLTYEPVSAPSHGTLEWYPAGGWYYTSAKNHVGTDSFTWRCSDGMANSGTATITVTVMASAPVPANQSVYLLPGTTTNIPASYHGGGGYVYNLQVTRNVSHGTLAITNGSTFRYTPAAGYKGSDSFDWQIRYGLTSATSVSSVVTCDILIKDASVDWPVFRGDAYRSGSTLTTLPSNLYLQWKRQFQYRTDSGNSTRIASIMPYEVVVEGKTAVFGGNNRDCVWAMDTDTGAMKWTFFTDGPIRTVPAIFGGRVFAASDDGWFYCLDASTGTLLWKRRGGPSNRKAMGDRRLVSVWPSRCGVLPVGGRVHFVAGLWPVEGIFVYSLDPATGNVSWLNDSAGAKPVIMPHDGVALGGVAAQGYTALKGSNSDRMYVPASWAMPAELSISTGTMEPWYQEKHNGSPNVDFGGIVSSWPVSVVTPNRTYTASDATGLGVSGTPANMSAADGKLFVVTGSGTIWCYGGTQVASPPAWGDNVTPLTAGGDAWNTRVSTILAASAATHGVCMVLGVGDGRVVEELVRQAPLTMHVVAVDPDVAKVAALRARFDDAKVYGTRVSVHAGDPMDYGMPPYAGRLIVSADPVAAGFDSGTAFVRNVFNSTRPYGGASWLFTSPAQHASLSGWVSGAGITNATVARSGEFSVLTRNGALPGSIDIKAGSTITNYDQNVYGPFGVLWFDADNSAMTDGGHWGTDMPDLAGGCIIGSSGMAVDTYSGFEMPVQTYTSASKSIGISKLPANYDRSPLFGGLLDVWTTYPDGHGCGGGPDYGNMPCWRSGNASYSDRKAGNRHVKIATIRSGCNGGDHMLPANGVF
;
A
#
# COMPACT_ATOMS: atom_id res chain seq x y z
N MET A 1 6.12 15.98 72.62
CA MET A 1 5.07 16.10 73.67
C MET A 1 3.90 16.84 73.01
N ILE A 2 2.69 16.26 72.87
CA ILE A 2 1.66 16.08 73.94
C ILE A 2 1.14 17.48 74.37
N THR A 3 -0.15 17.88 74.30
CA THR A 3 -1.47 17.30 73.90
C THR A 3 -2.47 18.49 73.73
N ARG A 4 -3.45 18.53 72.80
CA ARG A 4 -4.83 17.95 72.79
C ARG A 4 -5.86 18.63 73.76
N TRP A 5 -7.10 18.86 73.26
CA TRP A 5 -8.42 19.02 73.96
C TRP A 5 -8.83 20.42 74.51
N ALA A 6 -10.12 20.76 74.75
CA ALA A 6 -11.42 20.37 74.13
C ALA A 6 -12.61 21.25 74.67
N ILE A 7 -13.58 21.55 73.80
CA ILE A 7 -15.06 21.63 74.00
C ILE A 7 -15.67 22.36 75.24
N SER A 8 -16.31 23.50 74.94
CA SER A 8 -17.65 24.02 75.35
C SER A 8 -18.20 24.01 76.79
N CYS A 9 -18.82 25.14 77.19
CA CYS A 9 -20.15 25.18 77.81
C CYS A 9 -20.86 26.56 77.64
N VAL A 10 -22.18 26.61 77.83
CA VAL A 10 -23.11 27.68 77.37
C VAL A 10 -23.85 28.37 78.52
N CYS A 11 -24.21 29.66 78.40
CA CYS A 11 -25.32 30.28 79.16
C CYS A 11 -25.89 31.57 78.52
N LEU A 12 -27.08 31.98 78.97
CA LEU A 12 -27.99 33.00 78.40
C LEU A 12 -28.32 34.09 79.47
N LEU A 13 -28.90 35.28 79.23
CA LEU A 13 -29.52 35.94 78.05
C LEU A 13 -29.57 37.49 78.25
N ALA A 14 -29.97 38.23 77.21
CA ALA A 14 -30.65 39.54 77.19
C ALA A 14 -29.77 40.84 77.17
N PRO A 15 -30.27 41.99 76.65
CA PRO A 15 -30.44 42.19 75.20
C PRO A 15 -29.86 43.51 74.63
N ILE A 16 -29.43 43.44 73.36
CA ILE A 16 -29.37 44.48 72.31
C ILE A 16 -29.22 45.95 72.75
N VAL A 17 -28.00 46.49 72.52
CA VAL A 17 -27.81 47.78 71.83
C VAL A 17 -26.84 47.52 70.68
N ALA A 18 -27.31 47.61 69.43
CA ALA A 18 -26.48 47.41 68.25
C ALA A 18 -25.60 48.64 68.02
N TYR A 19 -24.28 48.46 68.01
CA TYR A 19 -23.31 49.54 67.77
C TYR A 19 -23.01 49.74 66.28
N GLY A 20 -22.70 51.00 65.94
CA GLY A 20 -22.39 51.59 64.62
C GLY A 20 -21.85 50.68 63.50
N GLY A 21 -22.38 50.91 62.29
CA GLY A 21 -21.99 50.18 61.08
C GLY A 21 -20.54 50.40 60.67
N GLY A 22 -19.84 49.28 60.38
CA GLY A 22 -18.51 49.28 59.77
C GLY A 22 -18.55 49.52 58.26
N ILE A 23 -17.42 49.91 57.69
CA ILE A 23 -17.25 50.13 56.24
C ILE A 23 -16.86 48.79 55.57
N PRO A 24 -17.39 48.43 54.39
CA PRO A 24 -16.93 47.28 53.60
C PRO A 24 -15.50 47.48 53.06
N THR A 25 -14.70 46.42 53.05
CA THR A 25 -13.30 46.43 52.60
C THR A 25 -13.13 45.42 51.47
N TRP A 26 -12.65 45.88 50.32
CA TRP A 26 -12.60 45.09 49.09
C TRP A 26 -11.19 44.57 48.80
N VAL A 27 -11.05 43.36 48.27
CA VAL A 27 -9.74 42.77 47.91
C VAL A 27 -9.86 41.97 46.61
N GLU A 28 -8.95 42.17 45.66
CA GLU A 28 -8.73 41.24 44.53
C GLU A 28 -7.82 40.10 44.99
N GLU A 29 -8.29 38.84 44.90
CA GLU A 29 -7.56 37.67 45.41
C GLU A 29 -6.75 36.94 44.33
N HIS A 30 -7.37 36.73 43.15
CA HIS A 30 -6.84 35.91 42.06
C HIS A 30 -7.47 36.29 40.70
N TYR A 31 -6.77 35.94 39.61
CA TYR A 31 -7.32 35.98 38.24
C TYR A 31 -7.11 34.69 37.44
N ARG A 32 -7.91 34.48 36.38
CA ARG A 32 -7.79 33.35 35.43
C ARG A 32 -8.10 33.75 33.98
N TRP A 33 -7.52 33.01 33.02
CA TRP A 33 -7.68 33.21 31.58
C TRP A 33 -8.32 32.00 30.86
N ARG A 34 -9.12 32.25 29.82
CA ARG A 34 -9.49 31.24 28.80
C ARG A 34 -9.71 31.92 27.44
N ASN A 35 -9.44 31.21 26.35
CA ASN A 35 -9.82 31.65 25.01
C ASN A 35 -11.28 31.27 24.76
N ASP A 36 -11.97 32.03 23.92
CA ASP A 36 -13.39 31.85 23.61
C ASP A 36 -13.53 31.70 22.09
N ASP A 37 -13.31 30.47 21.60
CA ASP A 37 -13.31 30.10 20.17
C ASP A 37 -14.63 29.44 19.72
N GLY A 38 -15.65 29.40 20.59
CA GLY A 38 -16.98 28.85 20.31
C GLY A 38 -17.07 27.33 20.33
N SER A 39 -15.94 26.62 20.44
CA SER A 39 -15.91 25.21 20.80
C SER A 39 -15.79 25.02 22.31
N GLU A 40 -16.40 23.95 22.82
CA GLU A 40 -16.31 23.44 24.20
C GLU A 40 -17.08 24.21 25.30
N SER A 41 -18.18 23.61 25.77
CA SER A 41 -18.79 23.94 27.07
C SER A 41 -18.09 23.27 28.26
N THR A 42 -16.90 22.68 28.06
CA THR A 42 -16.28 21.72 29.00
C THR A 42 -14.78 21.87 29.22
N ALA A 43 -14.04 22.67 28.45
CA ALA A 43 -12.64 22.95 28.76
C ALA A 43 -12.52 23.98 29.89
N GLY A 44 -11.74 23.62 30.92
CA GLY A 44 -11.47 24.48 32.07
C GLY A 44 -10.64 25.72 31.72
N TRP A 45 -10.58 26.66 32.67
CA TRP A 45 -9.73 27.85 32.58
C TRP A 45 -8.27 27.47 32.29
N LYS A 46 -7.69 28.00 31.20
CA LYS A 46 -6.44 27.54 30.57
C LYS A 46 -5.18 27.82 31.41
N ALA A 47 -5.31 28.59 32.49
CA ALA A 47 -4.21 28.99 33.36
C ALA A 47 -4.51 28.64 34.83
N ALA A 48 -3.48 28.18 35.55
CA ALA A 48 -3.48 28.26 37.01
C ALA A 48 -3.69 29.73 37.43
N ALA A 49 -4.31 29.93 38.60
CA ALA A 49 -4.50 31.27 39.13
C ALA A 49 -3.16 32.03 39.11
N ASP A 50 -3.21 33.27 38.62
CA ASP A 50 -2.08 34.21 38.60
C ASP A 50 -0.97 33.96 37.55
N THR A 51 -1.24 33.21 36.47
CA THR A 51 -0.28 32.98 35.35
C THR A 51 -0.52 33.89 34.13
N ALA A 52 0.55 34.45 33.58
CA ALA A 52 0.53 35.27 32.36
C ALA A 52 0.25 34.46 31.08
N THR A 53 -0.49 35.04 30.13
CA THR A 53 -0.81 34.43 28.83
C THR A 53 0.04 35.06 27.71
N THR A 54 0.53 34.26 26.77
CA THR A 54 1.43 34.72 25.68
C THR A 54 0.98 34.22 24.31
N ASN A 55 1.59 34.74 23.24
CA ASN A 55 1.34 34.42 21.83
C ASN A 55 -0.14 34.42 21.41
N GLN A 56 -0.97 35.29 21.99
CA GLN A 56 -2.37 35.37 21.59
C GLN A 56 -2.52 36.01 20.21
N ALA A 57 -3.45 35.46 19.43
CA ALA A 57 -3.81 35.98 18.12
C ALA A 57 -4.61 37.28 18.28
N ARG A 58 -4.47 38.20 17.31
CA ARG A 58 -5.37 39.35 17.22
C ARG A 58 -6.78 38.88 16.88
N TYR A 59 -7.78 39.62 17.35
CA TYR A 59 -9.20 39.38 17.14
C TYR A 59 -9.79 38.07 17.70
N GLN A 60 -8.98 37.20 18.31
CA GLN A 60 -9.48 36.10 19.12
C GLN A 60 -10.12 36.63 20.41
N ASN A 61 -11.32 36.16 20.75
CA ASN A 61 -11.96 36.48 22.01
C ASN A 61 -11.25 35.76 23.17
N ILE A 62 -11.03 36.48 24.25
CA ILE A 62 -10.35 36.05 25.47
C ILE A 62 -11.22 36.46 26.64
N ARG A 63 -11.43 35.53 27.58
CA ARG A 63 -12.11 35.80 28.84
C ARG A 63 -11.09 35.87 29.98
N LEU A 64 -11.25 36.90 30.81
CA LEU A 64 -10.51 37.16 32.03
C LEU A 64 -11.50 37.19 33.19
N ARG A 65 -11.25 36.40 34.23
CA ARG A 65 -12.07 36.37 35.45
C ARG A 65 -11.27 36.82 36.65
N PHE A 66 -11.82 37.72 37.45
CA PHE A 66 -11.27 38.19 38.73
C PHE A 66 -12.13 37.71 39.91
N VAL A 67 -11.49 37.36 41.03
CA VAL A 67 -12.16 37.03 42.29
C VAL A 67 -12.02 38.20 43.26
N ILE A 68 -13.14 38.76 43.71
CA ILE A 68 -13.20 39.93 44.61
C ILE A 68 -13.92 39.54 45.91
N SER A 69 -13.29 39.75 47.08
CA SER A 69 -13.89 39.47 48.39
C SER A 69 -14.19 40.74 49.21
N ASN A 70 -15.20 40.64 50.08
CA ASN A 70 -15.48 41.64 51.11
C ASN A 70 -14.94 41.15 52.47
N THR A 71 -13.83 41.74 52.92
CA THR A 71 -13.19 41.45 54.21
C THR A 71 -13.65 42.39 55.33
N GLY A 72 -14.57 43.32 55.04
CA GLY A 72 -15.14 44.26 56.00
C GLY A 72 -16.26 43.67 56.87
N ALA A 73 -16.58 44.37 57.96
CA ALA A 73 -17.54 43.92 58.97
C ALA A 73 -19.04 44.16 58.60
N ALA A 74 -19.31 44.77 57.45
CA ALA A 74 -20.66 45.00 56.92
C ALA A 74 -20.76 44.58 55.45
N SER A 75 -21.96 44.20 55.02
CA SER A 75 -22.24 44.02 53.60
C SER A 75 -22.10 45.36 52.87
N GLY A 76 -21.55 45.30 51.66
CA GLY A 76 -21.28 46.49 50.85
C GLY A 76 -21.64 46.25 49.40
N THR A 77 -21.63 47.31 48.60
CA THR A 77 -21.88 47.23 47.17
C THR A 77 -20.64 47.68 46.40
N VAL A 78 -20.18 46.85 45.47
CA VAL A 78 -19.01 47.12 44.59
C VAL A 78 -19.48 47.30 43.15
N THR A 79 -18.89 48.25 42.43
CA THR A 79 -19.15 48.51 41.00
C THR A 79 -17.87 48.17 40.22
N PRO A 80 -17.63 46.87 39.91
CA PRO A 80 -16.35 46.41 39.40
C PRO A 80 -16.12 46.86 37.95
N GLN A 81 -14.91 47.35 37.69
CA GLN A 81 -14.38 47.74 36.39
C GLN A 81 -13.04 47.04 36.15
N VAL A 82 -12.65 46.88 34.88
CA VAL A 82 -11.32 46.42 34.49
C VAL A 82 -10.58 47.55 33.79
N GLU A 83 -9.31 47.69 34.12
CA GLU A 83 -8.40 48.66 33.51
C GLU A 83 -7.18 47.91 32.95
N PHE A 84 -6.59 48.42 31.86
CA PHE A 84 -5.35 47.86 31.31
C PHE A 84 -4.29 48.92 30.99
N SER A 85 -3.02 48.47 30.97
CA SER A 85 -1.82 49.28 30.72
C SER A 85 -0.75 48.47 29.98
N ALA A 86 0.15 49.13 29.25
CA ALA A 86 1.36 48.51 28.66
C ALA A 86 2.60 48.55 29.60
N SER A 87 2.45 49.05 30.82
CA SER A 87 3.51 49.13 31.84
C SER A 87 2.95 48.97 33.25
N THR A 88 3.73 48.35 34.13
CA THR A 88 3.46 48.24 35.58
C THR A 88 4.10 49.34 36.42
N ASN A 89 5.06 50.10 35.86
CA ASN A 89 5.86 51.09 36.60
C ASN A 89 5.45 52.52 36.20
N GLY A 90 4.77 53.24 37.10
CA GLY A 90 4.35 54.64 36.94
C GLY A 90 2.94 54.90 37.50
N PRO A 91 2.47 56.16 37.54
CA PRO A 91 1.06 56.44 37.83
C PRO A 91 0.20 55.77 36.76
N TRP A 92 -0.69 54.87 37.20
CA TRP A 92 -1.49 54.04 36.30
C TRP A 92 -2.39 54.91 35.42
N THR A 93 -1.94 55.12 34.18
CA THR A 93 -2.64 55.93 33.20
C THR A 93 -3.62 55.00 32.50
N ALA A 94 -4.85 54.92 33.03
CA ALA A 94 -5.91 54.13 32.39
C ALA A 94 -6.08 54.61 30.95
N LEU A 95 -5.90 53.70 29.98
CA LEU A 95 -6.01 53.98 28.54
C LEU A 95 -7.49 54.11 28.13
N SER A 96 -8.13 55.16 28.65
CA SER A 96 -9.51 55.63 28.41
C SER A 96 -10.65 54.65 28.71
N THR A 97 -11.63 55.14 29.47
CA THR A 97 -13.00 54.63 29.41
C THR A 97 -13.61 55.00 28.05
N GLU A 98 -13.85 53.96 27.24
CA GLU A 98 -14.84 53.89 26.15
C GLU A 98 -14.68 54.84 24.93
N THR A 99 -14.06 54.32 23.87
CA THR A 99 -14.68 54.35 22.52
C THR A 99 -14.21 53.14 21.71
N ASN A 100 -15.13 52.33 21.18
CA ASN A 100 -14.80 51.08 20.48
C ASN A 100 -13.87 51.34 19.25
N GLY A 101 -12.86 50.48 19.06
CA GLY A 101 -11.88 50.56 17.96
C GLY A 101 -10.69 51.51 18.17
N ALA A 102 -10.65 52.32 19.24
CA ALA A 102 -9.57 53.26 19.47
C ALA A 102 -8.32 52.64 20.14
N THR A 103 -8.49 51.56 20.90
CA THR A 103 -7.54 51.00 21.87
C THR A 103 -6.92 49.66 21.45
N ALA A 104 -5.88 49.19 22.16
CA ALA A 104 -5.24 47.89 21.90
C ALA A 104 -6.16 46.68 22.17
N PHE A 105 -7.16 46.83 23.04
CA PHE A 105 -8.19 45.83 23.30
C PHE A 105 -9.57 46.46 23.18
N GLU A 106 -10.56 45.65 22.79
CA GLU A 106 -11.97 46.02 22.78
C GLU A 106 -12.81 44.95 23.49
N MET A 107 -13.83 45.40 24.23
CA MET A 107 -14.74 44.52 24.99
C MET A 107 -15.78 43.90 24.07
N THR A 108 -16.07 42.62 24.25
CA THR A 108 -16.98 41.84 23.39
C THR A 108 -18.12 41.24 24.21
N THR A 109 -19.36 41.37 23.73
CA THR A 109 -20.53 40.76 24.38
C THR A 109 -20.69 39.30 23.96
N THR A 110 -20.89 38.40 24.92
CA THR A 110 -21.39 37.05 24.60
C THR A 110 -22.91 37.05 24.48
N ALA A 111 -23.43 36.61 23.34
CA ALA A 111 -24.78 36.05 23.27
C ALA A 111 -24.64 34.52 23.34
N GLY A 112 -24.90 33.89 24.50
CA GLY A 112 -24.82 32.43 24.59
C GLY A 112 -24.92 31.76 25.96
N TYR A 113 -24.54 32.42 27.07
CA TYR A 113 -24.57 31.79 28.40
C TYR A 113 -25.67 32.37 29.28
N ALA A 114 -26.61 31.50 29.68
CA ALA A 114 -27.64 31.87 30.65
C ALA A 114 -27.02 32.03 32.06
N ASN A 115 -27.52 33.00 32.81
CA ASN A 115 -26.98 33.32 34.12
C ASN A 115 -27.44 32.31 35.18
N GLY A 116 -26.61 31.28 35.40
CA GLY A 116 -26.76 30.31 36.48
C GLY A 116 -26.68 28.85 36.01
N ASP A 117 -25.56 28.20 36.31
CA ASP A 117 -25.62 26.84 36.84
C ASP A 117 -24.51 26.61 37.88
N SER A 118 -24.82 25.87 38.94
CA SER A 118 -24.02 25.77 40.15
C SER A 118 -23.19 24.48 40.17
N SER A 119 -22.11 24.41 39.38
CA SER A 119 -21.20 23.24 39.42
C SER A 119 -19.77 23.45 38.88
N THR A 120 -18.92 24.20 39.60
CA THR A 120 -17.46 23.98 39.55
C THR A 120 -16.85 23.90 40.95
N ALA A 121 -17.01 22.75 41.60
CA ALA A 121 -16.26 22.43 42.80
C ALA A 121 -14.81 22.07 42.44
N GLN A 122 -13.86 22.99 42.62
CA GLN A 122 -12.56 22.76 43.29
C GLN A 122 -11.66 24.01 43.26
N LEU A 123 -11.68 24.75 44.37
CA LEU A 123 -10.48 25.30 44.99
C LEU A 123 -10.45 24.79 46.43
N THR A 124 -9.84 23.63 46.66
CA THR A 124 -9.71 23.03 47.99
C THR A 124 -8.59 23.71 48.78
N GLY A 125 -8.96 24.65 49.64
CA GLY A 125 -8.02 25.44 50.44
C GLY A 125 -8.67 26.10 51.67
N THR A 126 -9.19 25.30 52.60
CA THR A 126 -9.55 25.66 53.99
C THR A 126 -10.21 27.04 54.23
N GLY A 127 -11.52 27.12 54.01
CA GLY A 127 -12.35 28.26 54.46
C GLY A 127 -13.75 28.18 53.86
N SER A 128 -14.75 27.82 54.67
CA SER A 128 -16.14 27.70 54.19
C SER A 128 -16.78 29.07 54.02
N TRP A 129 -16.57 29.68 52.85
CA TRP A 129 -17.20 30.93 52.44
C TRP A 129 -18.26 30.64 51.36
N ALA A 130 -19.46 31.21 51.52
CA ALA A 130 -20.58 30.95 50.60
C ALA A 130 -20.33 31.58 49.22
N ALA A 131 -20.61 30.83 48.15
CA ALA A 131 -20.36 31.24 46.77
C ALA A 131 -21.18 32.46 46.36
N GLY A 132 -20.52 33.51 45.87
CA GLY A 132 -21.18 34.68 45.29
C GLY A 132 -21.50 34.51 43.80
N LYS A 133 -22.34 35.41 43.29
CA LYS A 133 -22.80 35.40 41.89
C LYS A 133 -21.64 35.64 40.92
N VAL A 134 -21.67 34.95 39.78
CA VAL A 134 -20.95 35.37 38.57
C VAL A 134 -21.78 36.48 37.90
N VAL A 135 -21.12 37.54 37.43
CA VAL A 135 -21.78 38.60 36.65
C VAL A 135 -21.00 38.82 35.35
N GLU A 136 -21.66 38.52 34.22
CA GLU A 136 -21.13 38.75 32.87
C GLU A 136 -21.44 40.19 32.40
N LYS A 137 -20.56 40.77 31.58
CA LYS A 137 -20.50 42.21 31.34
C LYS A 137 -20.95 42.62 29.92
N PRO A 138 -21.85 43.62 29.78
CA PRO A 138 -22.18 44.24 28.49
C PRO A 138 -21.08 45.21 27.99
N SER A 139 -21.16 45.62 26.72
CA SER A 139 -20.12 46.37 25.99
C SER A 139 -19.80 47.79 26.50
N ASN A 140 -20.58 48.34 27.44
CA ASN A 140 -20.51 49.72 27.94
C ASN A 140 -19.76 49.84 29.29
N ASN A 141 -18.72 49.00 29.46
CA ASN A 141 -17.80 48.90 30.60
C ASN A 141 -18.34 49.15 32.03
N THR A 142 -19.63 48.93 32.30
CA THR A 142 -20.28 49.11 33.60
C THR A 142 -21.07 47.87 34.01
N ILE A 143 -20.81 47.37 35.23
CA ILE A 143 -21.61 46.33 35.89
C ILE A 143 -22.47 47.04 36.94
N SER A 144 -23.78 46.74 36.98
CA SER A 144 -24.67 47.23 38.03
C SER A 144 -24.15 46.84 39.41
N ALA A 145 -24.20 47.78 40.34
CA ALA A 145 -23.57 47.66 41.66
C ALA A 145 -23.95 46.33 42.37
N VAL A 146 -22.95 45.50 42.66
CA VAL A 146 -23.10 44.13 43.19
C VAL A 146 -22.96 44.13 44.70
N THR A 147 -23.99 43.68 45.41
CA THR A 147 -23.93 43.54 46.88
C THR A 147 -23.17 42.27 47.26
N VAL A 148 -22.11 42.43 48.04
CA VAL A 148 -21.29 41.35 48.58
C VAL A 148 -21.42 41.32 50.09
N ASN A 149 -21.88 40.19 50.61
CA ASN A 149 -22.05 39.96 52.04
C ASN A 149 -20.69 39.83 52.74
N THR A 150 -20.69 39.97 54.07
CA THR A 150 -19.48 39.84 54.89
C THR A 150 -18.83 38.47 54.69
N ASN A 151 -17.54 38.48 54.35
CA ASN A 151 -16.76 37.28 54.00
C ASN A 151 -17.29 36.45 52.81
N ALA A 152 -18.02 37.07 51.88
CA ALA A 152 -18.33 36.46 50.58
C ALA A 152 -17.32 36.92 49.52
N HIS A 153 -17.04 36.04 48.54
CA HIS A 153 -16.33 36.37 47.31
C HIS A 153 -17.33 36.46 46.14
N THR A 154 -17.04 37.29 45.16
CA THR A 154 -17.80 37.49 43.91
C THR A 154 -16.84 37.34 42.74
N GLU A 155 -17.24 36.56 41.73
CA GLU A 155 -16.44 36.40 40.52
C GLU A 155 -16.96 37.33 39.42
N VAL A 156 -16.06 38.09 38.80
CA VAL A 156 -16.39 39.04 37.74
C VAL A 156 -15.66 38.64 36.47
N GLU A 157 -16.41 38.44 35.38
CA GLU A 157 -15.88 37.97 34.11
C GLU A 157 -15.96 39.04 33.01
N TYR A 158 -14.87 39.17 32.27
CA TYR A 158 -14.66 40.13 31.20
C TYR A 158 -14.29 39.38 29.92
N CYS A 159 -15.07 39.55 28.85
CA CYS A 159 -14.72 39.05 27.53
C CYS A 159 -14.23 40.20 26.65
N PHE A 160 -13.07 40.04 26.02
CA PHE A 160 -12.45 41.05 25.17
C PHE A 160 -11.55 40.42 24.10
N ARG A 161 -11.17 41.20 23.09
CA ARG A 161 -10.20 40.76 22.07
C ARG A 161 -9.16 41.84 21.80
N ALA A 162 -7.99 41.41 21.36
CA ALA A 162 -6.91 42.31 20.94
C ALA A 162 -7.19 42.86 19.53
N THR A 163 -7.04 44.18 19.34
CA THR A 163 -7.26 44.82 18.03
C THR A 163 -5.97 44.85 17.20
N ALA A 164 -6.04 45.34 15.95
CA ALA A 164 -4.85 45.66 15.15
C ALA A 164 -3.87 46.61 15.84
N LYS A 165 -4.32 47.41 16.82
CA LYS A 165 -3.45 48.32 17.58
C LYS A 165 -2.66 47.64 18.70
N ALA A 166 -2.92 46.36 18.99
CA ALA A 166 -2.11 45.57 19.92
C ALA A 166 -0.76 45.22 19.26
N ALA A 167 0.33 45.75 19.81
CA ALA A 167 1.67 45.57 19.26
C ALA A 167 2.16 44.13 19.49
N GLY A 168 2.64 43.48 18.42
CA GLY A 168 3.18 42.12 18.49
C GLY A 168 4.40 42.07 19.42
N GLY A 169 4.50 41.06 20.26
CA GLY A 169 5.56 40.92 21.26
C GLY A 169 5.46 41.88 22.47
N THR A 170 4.46 42.76 22.55
CA THR A 170 4.29 43.68 23.69
C THR A 170 3.43 43.05 24.78
N PRO A 171 3.85 43.08 26.06
CA PRO A 171 3.03 42.65 27.19
C PRO A 171 2.07 43.77 27.62
N TYR A 172 0.85 43.37 27.96
CA TYR A 172 -0.22 44.22 28.49
C TYR A 172 -0.73 43.66 29.82
N TYR A 173 -1.10 44.55 30.73
CA TYR A 173 -1.40 44.27 32.13
C TYR A 173 -2.81 44.73 32.48
N PHE A 174 -3.59 43.91 33.20
CA PHE A 174 -5.00 44.13 33.53
C PHE A 174 -5.24 43.98 35.05
N ARG A 175 -6.13 44.82 35.62
CA ARG A 175 -6.49 44.82 37.06
C ARG A 175 -7.96 45.19 37.27
N ALA A 176 -8.53 44.85 38.42
CA ALA A 176 -9.87 45.30 38.81
C ALA A 176 -9.86 46.60 39.66
N SER A 177 -10.87 47.45 39.46
CA SER A 177 -11.14 48.64 40.26
C SER A 177 -12.64 48.78 40.61
N ASN A 178 -12.97 49.57 41.62
CA ASN A 178 -14.33 49.94 42.02
C ASN A 178 -14.56 51.41 41.70
N ALA A 179 -15.32 51.71 40.64
CA ALA A 179 -15.56 53.08 40.18
C ALA A 179 -14.26 53.93 40.07
N GLY A 180 -13.21 53.37 39.47
CA GLY A 180 -11.88 53.98 39.35
C GLY A 180 -11.00 53.98 40.61
N SER A 181 -11.51 53.55 41.77
CA SER A 181 -10.70 53.33 42.97
C SER A 181 -10.13 51.91 43.00
N ILE A 182 -8.82 51.76 43.21
CA ILE A 182 -8.17 50.44 43.24
C ILE A 182 -8.67 49.57 44.41
N LEU A 183 -8.79 48.26 44.18
CA LEU A 183 -9.25 47.31 45.21
C LEU A 183 -8.14 46.96 46.21
N ASN A 184 -6.88 46.81 45.76
CA ASN A 184 -5.71 46.77 46.65
C ASN A 184 -4.47 47.37 45.96
N THR A 185 -3.39 47.56 46.74
CA THR A 185 -2.05 47.85 46.23
C THR A 185 -1.15 46.62 46.34
N TYR A 186 -0.97 45.94 45.20
CA TYR A 186 0.08 44.96 44.88
C TYR A 186 0.02 43.55 45.50
N ALA A 187 -0.25 42.57 44.63
CA ALA A 187 0.52 41.32 44.58
C ALA A 187 0.44 40.66 43.18
N ARG A 188 -0.72 40.72 42.52
CA ARG A 188 -1.04 39.99 41.29
C ARG A 188 -1.74 40.91 40.30
N ILE A 189 -1.26 40.93 39.05
CA ILE A 189 -1.83 41.70 37.93
C ILE A 189 -1.84 40.76 36.72
N ALA A 190 -2.93 40.74 35.96
CA ALA A 190 -3.10 39.79 34.86
C ALA A 190 -2.33 40.25 33.61
N GLN A 191 -1.44 39.41 33.08
CA GLN A 191 -0.57 39.78 31.94
C GLN A 191 -0.90 38.98 30.67
N LEU A 192 -0.83 39.65 29.52
CA LEU A 192 -1.15 39.14 28.18
C LEU A 192 -0.11 39.62 27.15
N THR A 193 0.45 38.74 26.30
CA THR A 193 1.41 39.10 25.25
C THR A 193 0.95 38.63 23.86
N MET A 194 1.06 39.50 22.86
CA MET A 194 0.61 39.26 21.48
C MET A 194 1.65 38.57 20.59
N ALA A 195 1.22 37.82 19.59
CA ALA A 195 2.11 37.22 18.59
C ALA A 195 2.82 38.27 17.68
N PRO A 196 4.09 38.07 17.28
CA PRO A 196 4.75 38.80 16.19
C PRO A 196 4.09 38.49 14.84
N GLY A 197 3.99 39.46 13.91
CA GLY A 197 3.02 39.41 12.80
C GLY A 197 3.56 39.18 11.38
N GLU A 198 2.66 38.75 10.50
CA GLU A 198 2.81 38.70 9.03
C GLU A 198 2.21 39.95 8.34
N ALA A 199 2.31 40.03 7.02
CA ALA A 199 1.90 41.20 6.21
C ALA A 199 0.41 41.17 5.79
N ASN A 200 -0.15 42.34 5.47
CA ASN A 200 -1.59 42.51 5.20
C ASN A 200 -1.95 42.49 3.70
N GLU A 201 -2.93 41.69 3.30
CA GLU A 201 -3.44 41.51 1.93
C GLU A 201 -4.92 41.94 1.76
N ALA A 202 -5.29 42.35 0.55
CA ALA A 202 -6.65 42.73 0.15
C ALA A 202 -7.57 41.50 -0.07
N PRO A 203 -8.90 41.63 0.12
CA PRO A 203 -9.84 40.52 -0.03
C PRO A 203 -10.10 40.17 -1.51
N ARG A 204 -10.35 38.89 -1.79
CA ARG A 204 -10.66 38.38 -3.13
C ARG A 204 -11.71 37.26 -3.07
N ILE A 205 -12.78 37.34 -3.87
CA ILE A 205 -13.83 36.31 -3.94
C ILE A 205 -13.36 35.12 -4.77
N ALA A 206 -13.62 33.91 -4.27
CA ALA A 206 -13.21 32.63 -4.86
C ALA A 206 -14.36 31.62 -5.08
N SER A 207 -15.60 31.94 -4.68
CA SER A 207 -16.76 31.06 -4.90
C SER A 207 -17.25 31.07 -6.36
N SER A 208 -17.86 29.97 -6.81
CA SER A 208 -18.38 29.80 -8.18
C SER A 208 -19.44 30.84 -8.53
N LEU A 209 -19.34 31.46 -9.70
CA LEU A 209 -20.24 32.55 -10.13
C LEU A 209 -21.52 32.08 -10.84
N SER A 210 -21.90 30.82 -10.67
CA SER A 210 -23.14 30.23 -11.18
C SER A 210 -23.71 29.19 -10.20
N ALA A 211 -25.03 29.17 -9.99
CA ALA A 211 -25.71 28.20 -9.13
C ALA A 211 -27.18 27.95 -9.57
N GLN A 212 -27.78 26.88 -9.04
CA GLN A 212 -29.19 26.54 -9.22
C GLN A 212 -29.88 26.26 -7.88
N ALA A 213 -31.17 26.58 -7.79
CA ALA A 213 -32.04 26.39 -6.63
C ALA A 213 -33.43 25.89 -7.07
N SER A 214 -34.29 25.53 -6.11
CA SER A 214 -35.69 25.18 -6.33
C SER A 214 -36.60 26.04 -5.44
N THR A 215 -37.87 26.20 -5.80
CA THR A 215 -38.88 26.86 -4.96
C THR A 215 -39.38 25.98 -3.80
N GLN A 216 -38.90 24.74 -3.69
CA GLN A 216 -39.36 23.79 -2.67
C GLN A 216 -38.22 23.15 -1.85
N ALA A 217 -36.97 23.18 -2.33
CA ALA A 217 -35.82 22.67 -1.60
C ALA A 217 -34.98 23.80 -0.99
N PRO A 218 -34.43 23.63 0.23
CA PRO A 218 -33.55 24.61 0.83
C PRO A 218 -32.25 24.73 0.03
N PHE A 219 -32.01 25.91 -0.52
CA PHE A 219 -30.77 26.29 -1.17
C PHE A 219 -29.72 26.64 -0.12
N ASN A 220 -28.46 26.30 -0.39
CA ASN A 220 -27.30 26.73 0.38
C ASN A 220 -26.13 27.00 -0.56
N TYR A 221 -25.66 28.23 -0.58
CA TYR A 221 -24.49 28.67 -1.32
C TYR A 221 -23.55 29.46 -0.40
N ARG A 222 -22.30 29.02 -0.28
CA ARG A 222 -21.30 29.70 0.55
C ARG A 222 -20.39 30.59 -0.30
N ILE A 223 -20.39 31.88 0.02
CA ILE A 223 -19.40 32.85 -0.47
C ILE A 223 -18.06 32.51 0.20
N LEU A 224 -17.01 32.43 -0.61
CA LEU A 224 -15.64 32.21 -0.14
C LEU A 224 -14.78 33.37 -0.58
N ALA A 225 -13.96 33.89 0.34
CA ALA A 225 -12.96 34.90 0.03
C ALA A 225 -11.63 34.63 0.77
N SER A 226 -10.55 35.21 0.26
CA SER A 226 -9.20 35.15 0.83
C SER A 226 -8.62 36.55 0.97
N GLY A 227 -7.76 36.78 1.96
CA GLY A 227 -7.10 38.07 2.24
C GLY A 227 -6.84 38.23 3.74
N THR A 228 -6.42 39.41 4.19
CA THR A 228 -6.24 39.65 5.63
C THR A 228 -7.57 40.01 6.31
N GLU A 229 -7.90 39.19 7.29
CA GLU A 229 -9.08 39.32 8.15
C GLU A 229 -9.05 40.56 9.05
N PRO A 230 -10.20 41.17 9.39
CA PRO A 230 -11.56 40.70 9.09
C PRO A 230 -12.03 41.04 7.67
N ILE A 231 -12.50 40.03 6.93
CA ILE A 231 -13.20 40.17 5.67
C ILE A 231 -14.71 40.15 5.93
N THR A 232 -15.37 41.26 5.61
CA THR A 232 -16.83 41.37 5.60
C THR A 232 -17.35 40.93 4.23
N LEU A 233 -18.13 39.87 4.22
CA LEU A 233 -18.84 39.37 3.04
C LEU A 233 -20.26 39.96 2.97
N SER A 234 -20.77 40.19 1.77
CA SER A 234 -22.21 40.44 1.57
C SER A 234 -22.73 39.88 0.25
N ALA A 235 -24.02 39.56 0.23
CA ALA A 235 -24.78 39.31 -1.00
C ALA A 235 -25.97 40.26 -1.09
N ASN A 236 -26.25 40.76 -2.29
CA ASN A 236 -27.40 41.61 -2.59
C ASN A 236 -28.18 41.10 -3.81
N SER A 237 -29.38 41.65 -4.02
CA SER A 237 -30.26 41.26 -5.14
C SER A 237 -30.68 39.78 -5.11
N LEU A 238 -30.88 39.24 -3.91
CA LEU A 238 -31.34 37.86 -3.70
C LEU A 238 -32.81 37.65 -4.13
N PRO A 239 -33.16 36.46 -4.66
CA PRO A 239 -34.55 36.06 -4.86
C PRO A 239 -35.34 36.07 -3.55
N ALA A 240 -36.65 36.34 -3.62
CA ALA A 240 -37.53 36.19 -2.47
C ALA A 240 -37.47 34.77 -1.90
N GLY A 241 -37.38 34.65 -0.57
CA GLY A 241 -37.20 33.38 0.14
C GLY A 241 -35.74 32.96 0.38
N LEU A 242 -34.77 33.60 -0.28
CA LEU A 242 -33.33 33.42 0.00
C LEU A 242 -32.80 34.61 0.81
N GLY A 243 -32.04 34.32 1.86
CA GLY A 243 -31.39 35.31 2.72
C GLY A 243 -29.89 35.07 2.82
N PHE A 244 -29.12 36.14 2.95
CA PHE A 244 -27.71 36.05 3.36
C PHE A 244 -27.66 35.99 4.89
N ASP A 245 -26.92 35.04 5.46
CA ASP A 245 -26.81 34.81 6.90
C ASP A 245 -26.01 35.90 7.65
N GLY A 246 -25.48 36.90 6.92
CA GLY A 246 -24.67 37.99 7.46
C GLY A 246 -23.20 37.63 7.66
N THR A 247 -22.79 36.40 7.37
CA THR A 247 -21.43 35.90 7.59
C THR A 247 -20.77 35.37 6.32
N ALA A 248 -21.36 34.38 5.64
CA ALA A 248 -20.79 33.74 4.46
C ALA A 248 -21.80 32.98 3.58
N SER A 249 -23.02 32.69 4.03
CA SER A 249 -23.92 31.77 3.30
C SER A 249 -25.21 32.45 2.85
N ILE A 250 -25.61 32.19 1.61
CA ILE A 250 -26.95 32.44 1.09
C ILE A 250 -27.75 31.16 1.34
N THR A 251 -28.81 31.23 2.15
CA THR A 251 -29.64 30.10 2.53
C THR A 251 -31.14 30.41 2.46
N GLY A 252 -31.97 29.37 2.51
CA GLY A 252 -33.43 29.48 2.50
C GLY A 252 -34.05 28.76 1.30
N THR A 253 -35.36 28.86 1.15
CA THR A 253 -36.09 28.26 0.01
C THR A 253 -36.69 29.40 -0.80
N ALA A 254 -36.32 29.48 -2.09
CA ALA A 254 -36.83 30.55 -2.95
C ALA A 254 -38.36 30.43 -3.09
N THR A 255 -39.09 31.53 -3.26
CA THR A 255 -40.56 31.50 -3.38
C THR A 255 -41.07 31.66 -4.81
N ALA A 256 -40.19 31.93 -5.78
CA ALA A 256 -40.53 32.07 -7.20
C ALA A 256 -39.39 31.58 -8.12
N SER A 257 -39.74 30.83 -9.16
CA SER A 257 -38.82 30.37 -10.19
C SER A 257 -38.38 31.51 -11.13
N GLY A 258 -37.23 31.35 -11.79
CA GLY A 258 -36.65 32.37 -12.69
C GLY A 258 -35.12 32.45 -12.62
N SER A 259 -34.54 33.35 -13.42
CA SER A 259 -33.09 33.62 -13.42
C SER A 259 -32.78 34.98 -12.79
N TYR A 260 -31.77 35.00 -11.93
CA TYR A 260 -31.43 36.11 -11.04
C TYR A 260 -29.92 36.40 -11.09
N SER A 261 -29.54 37.67 -10.93
CA SER A 261 -28.15 38.12 -10.84
C SER A 261 -27.87 38.66 -9.43
N VAL A 262 -27.20 37.87 -8.61
CA VAL A 262 -26.92 38.16 -7.20
C VAL A 262 -25.54 38.82 -7.11
N GLY A 263 -25.46 40.03 -6.56
CA GLY A 263 -24.17 40.71 -6.37
C GLY A 263 -23.47 40.17 -5.12
N LEU A 264 -22.21 39.75 -5.24
CA LEU A 264 -21.36 39.29 -4.13
C LEU A 264 -20.24 40.31 -3.89
N SER A 265 -19.93 40.61 -2.63
CA SER A 265 -18.81 41.48 -2.25
C SER A 265 -18.00 40.92 -1.08
N ALA A 266 -16.70 41.18 -1.08
CA ALA A 266 -15.78 40.86 0.02
C ALA A 266 -14.91 42.09 0.29
N SER A 267 -14.97 42.63 1.51
CA SER A 267 -14.31 43.90 1.90
C SER A 267 -13.52 43.76 3.18
N SER A 268 -12.35 44.40 3.27
CA SER A 268 -11.57 44.50 4.51
C SER A 268 -10.93 45.89 4.58
N ALA A 269 -10.17 46.17 5.65
CA ALA A 269 -9.38 47.39 5.77
C ALA A 269 -8.31 47.55 4.66
N HIS A 270 -8.09 46.53 3.84
CA HIS A 270 -7.06 46.48 2.80
C HIS A 270 -7.62 46.50 1.36
N GLY A 271 -8.95 46.43 1.16
CA GLY A 271 -9.56 46.55 -0.16
C GLY A 271 -10.99 46.00 -0.27
N LEU A 272 -11.49 45.94 -1.50
CA LEU A 272 -12.81 45.40 -1.87
C LEU A 272 -12.67 44.57 -3.17
N ASP A 273 -13.24 43.38 -3.19
CA ASP A 273 -13.54 42.63 -4.41
C ASP A 273 -15.06 42.46 -4.55
N SER A 274 -15.55 42.39 -5.79
CA SER A 274 -16.97 42.26 -6.11
C SER A 274 -17.18 41.45 -7.39
N LYS A 275 -18.21 40.61 -7.39
CA LYS A 275 -18.56 39.66 -8.45
C LYS A 275 -20.09 39.53 -8.58
N ILE A 276 -20.56 38.90 -9.65
CA ILE A 276 -21.98 38.56 -9.82
C ILE A 276 -22.12 37.04 -9.90
N LEU A 277 -23.05 36.48 -9.13
CA LEU A 277 -23.51 35.10 -9.18
C LEU A 277 -24.77 35.01 -10.04
N ALA A 278 -24.71 34.22 -11.12
CA ALA A 278 -25.89 33.85 -11.90
C ALA A 278 -26.65 32.69 -11.22
N LEU A 279 -27.84 32.96 -10.68
CA LEU A 279 -28.65 31.97 -9.96
C LEU A 279 -29.94 31.67 -10.73
N THR A 280 -30.25 30.39 -10.96
CA THR A 280 -31.52 29.96 -11.58
C THR A 280 -32.36 29.14 -10.60
N VAL A 281 -33.63 29.52 -10.41
CA VAL A 281 -34.59 28.86 -9.52
C VAL A 281 -35.63 28.10 -10.34
N LEU A 282 -35.84 26.82 -10.03
CA LEU A 282 -36.82 25.91 -10.67
C LEU A 282 -38.06 25.70 -9.77
N ALA A 283 -39.16 25.18 -10.30
CA ALA A 283 -40.38 24.86 -9.56
C ALA A 283 -40.79 23.41 -9.80
N ASN A 284 -41.24 22.71 -8.75
CA ASN A 284 -41.46 21.26 -8.77
C ASN A 284 -42.55 20.81 -9.74
N VAL A 285 -42.31 19.69 -10.40
CA VAL A 285 -43.20 19.04 -11.36
C VAL A 285 -43.32 17.57 -10.99
N ALA A 286 -44.54 17.14 -10.63
CA ALA A 286 -44.78 15.77 -10.17
C ALA A 286 -44.22 14.69 -11.13
N PRO A 287 -43.65 13.59 -10.59
CA PRO A 287 -43.01 12.55 -11.39
C PRO A 287 -43.99 11.90 -12.37
N VAL A 288 -43.48 11.41 -13.50
CA VAL A 288 -44.27 10.76 -14.55
C VAL A 288 -43.97 9.26 -14.56
N ALA A 289 -44.97 8.44 -14.24
CA ALA A 289 -44.87 6.98 -14.36
C ALA A 289 -45.17 6.55 -15.79
N SER A 290 -44.28 5.79 -16.41
CA SER A 290 -44.46 5.30 -17.77
C SER A 290 -45.18 3.97 -17.80
N ASN A 291 -46.05 3.78 -18.80
CA ASN A 291 -46.54 2.44 -19.13
C ASN A 291 -45.40 1.59 -19.67
N GLN A 292 -45.42 0.29 -19.35
CA GLN A 292 -44.38 -0.65 -19.76
C GLN A 292 -45.00 -1.99 -20.14
N SER A 293 -44.33 -2.68 -21.05
CA SER A 293 -44.68 -4.03 -21.45
C SER A 293 -43.48 -4.95 -21.31
N ALA A 294 -43.71 -6.17 -20.81
CA ALA A 294 -42.73 -7.24 -20.79
C ALA A 294 -43.35 -8.52 -21.35
N SER A 295 -42.49 -9.48 -21.65
CA SER A 295 -42.88 -10.83 -22.02
C SER A 295 -42.12 -11.85 -21.19
N VAL A 296 -42.75 -12.97 -20.91
CA VAL A 296 -42.16 -14.14 -20.24
C VAL A 296 -42.86 -15.39 -20.75
N VAL A 297 -42.25 -16.57 -20.59
CA VAL A 297 -42.92 -17.84 -20.90
C VAL A 297 -43.62 -18.40 -19.66
N GLN A 298 -44.63 -19.25 -19.84
CA GLN A 298 -45.35 -19.91 -18.75
C GLN A 298 -44.38 -20.58 -17.76
N GLY A 299 -44.57 -20.38 -16.45
CA GLY A 299 -43.65 -20.86 -15.41
C GLY A 299 -42.31 -20.12 -15.30
N GLY A 300 -41.96 -19.30 -16.29
CA GLY A 300 -40.75 -18.46 -16.32
C GLY A 300 -40.84 -17.25 -15.40
N GLU A 301 -39.73 -16.51 -15.33
CA GLU A 301 -39.56 -15.34 -14.46
C GLU A 301 -38.88 -14.21 -15.23
N SER A 302 -39.31 -12.97 -14.98
CA SER A 302 -38.78 -11.77 -15.62
C SER A 302 -38.59 -10.65 -14.59
N LEU A 303 -37.46 -9.94 -14.66
CA LEU A 303 -37.20 -8.79 -13.80
C LEU A 303 -37.74 -7.52 -14.46
N LEU A 304 -38.72 -6.90 -13.82
CA LEU A 304 -39.35 -5.67 -14.26
C LEU A 304 -38.76 -4.49 -13.50
N THR A 305 -38.33 -3.44 -14.22
CA THR A 305 -37.91 -2.17 -13.63
C THR A 305 -38.96 -1.13 -13.98
N LEU A 306 -39.75 -0.70 -12.98
CA LEU A 306 -40.80 0.30 -13.18
C LEU A 306 -40.18 1.60 -13.69
N ALA A 307 -40.55 1.99 -14.92
CA ALA A 307 -39.95 3.11 -15.64
C ALA A 307 -40.68 4.42 -15.33
N TRP A 308 -39.94 5.43 -14.87
CA TRP A 308 -40.46 6.74 -14.49
C TRP A 308 -39.43 7.82 -14.84
N SER A 309 -39.87 9.06 -14.86
CA SER A 309 -39.00 10.24 -15.05
C SER A 309 -39.48 11.39 -14.21
N ASP A 310 -38.54 12.17 -13.70
CA ASP A 310 -38.78 13.42 -12.99
C ASP A 310 -37.80 14.48 -13.52
N VAL A 311 -38.28 15.70 -13.73
CA VAL A 311 -37.50 16.82 -14.29
C VAL A 311 -36.74 17.61 -13.22
N ASP A 312 -37.10 17.46 -11.94
CA ASP A 312 -36.44 18.08 -10.79
C ASP A 312 -35.27 17.23 -10.23
N ASN A 313 -35.03 16.03 -10.79
CA ASN A 313 -33.88 15.17 -10.51
C ASN A 313 -32.57 15.86 -10.99
N PRO A 314 -31.57 16.12 -10.12
CA PRO A 314 -31.25 15.38 -8.88
C PRO A 314 -31.51 16.13 -7.56
N LEU A 315 -32.38 17.14 -7.54
CA LEU A 315 -32.61 17.97 -6.33
C LEU A 315 -33.54 17.31 -5.29
N LEU A 316 -34.27 16.26 -5.67
CA LEU A 316 -35.16 15.47 -4.82
C LEU A 316 -34.76 13.99 -4.94
N THR A 317 -34.36 13.35 -3.84
CA THR A 317 -33.79 11.99 -3.87
C THR A 317 -34.73 10.87 -3.39
N ASP A 318 -35.78 11.21 -2.65
CA ASP A 318 -36.68 10.21 -2.06
C ASP A 318 -37.89 9.97 -2.97
N HIS A 319 -37.92 8.79 -3.59
CA HIS A 319 -39.04 8.33 -4.41
C HIS A 319 -39.55 6.99 -3.89
N THR A 320 -40.87 6.87 -3.74
CA THR A 320 -41.53 5.63 -3.31
C THR A 320 -42.36 5.02 -4.43
N PHE A 321 -42.42 3.69 -4.49
CA PHE A 321 -43.14 2.93 -5.52
C PHE A 321 -44.21 2.07 -4.86
N THR A 322 -45.46 2.18 -5.32
CA THR A 322 -46.59 1.43 -4.77
C THR A 322 -47.30 0.68 -5.89
N ILE A 323 -47.49 -0.63 -5.72
CA ILE A 323 -48.37 -1.44 -6.57
C ILE A 323 -49.81 -1.15 -6.14
N VAL A 324 -50.62 -0.65 -7.08
CA VAL A 324 -52.01 -0.23 -6.85
C VAL A 324 -52.97 -1.40 -7.08
N VAL A 325 -52.71 -2.24 -8.08
CA VAL A 325 -53.45 -3.49 -8.37
C VAL A 325 -52.45 -4.57 -8.74
N GLN A 326 -52.54 -5.74 -8.09
CA GLN A 326 -51.70 -6.91 -8.32
C GLN A 326 -52.10 -7.67 -9.62
N PRO A 327 -51.19 -8.44 -10.24
CA PRO A 327 -51.52 -9.32 -11.37
C PRO A 327 -52.45 -10.47 -10.96
N ALA A 328 -53.15 -11.05 -11.93
CA ALA A 328 -54.18 -12.08 -11.70
C ALA A 328 -53.67 -13.52 -11.91
N HIS A 329 -52.61 -13.72 -12.69
CA HIS A 329 -52.13 -15.02 -13.17
C HIS A 329 -50.61 -15.23 -13.05
N GLY A 330 -49.87 -14.25 -12.52
CA GLY A 330 -48.51 -14.38 -12.04
C GLY A 330 -48.35 -13.82 -10.62
N THR A 331 -47.15 -13.93 -10.07
CA THR A 331 -46.80 -13.33 -8.77
C THR A 331 -45.72 -12.28 -8.95
N LEU A 332 -45.84 -11.17 -8.20
CA LEU A 332 -44.76 -10.19 -8.02
C LEU A 332 -44.01 -10.47 -6.72
N GLN A 333 -42.69 -10.43 -6.78
CA GLN A 333 -41.82 -10.38 -5.62
C GLN A 333 -40.89 -9.16 -5.76
N SER A 334 -40.80 -8.34 -4.73
CA SER A 334 -39.87 -7.21 -4.70
C SER A 334 -38.42 -7.71 -4.86
N TYR A 335 -37.64 -7.07 -5.75
CA TYR A 335 -36.22 -7.39 -5.92
C TYR A 335 -35.47 -7.22 -4.60
N ASN A 336 -35.79 -6.12 -3.90
CA ASN A 336 -35.26 -5.77 -2.59
C ASN A 336 -35.53 -6.86 -1.54
N GLU A 337 -36.77 -7.35 -1.43
CA GLU A 337 -37.14 -8.41 -0.49
C GLU A 337 -36.45 -9.74 -0.80
N ARG A 338 -36.38 -10.13 -2.08
CA ARG A 338 -35.80 -11.41 -2.51
C ARG A 338 -34.29 -11.46 -2.29
N ASN A 339 -33.61 -10.35 -2.55
CA ASN A 339 -32.14 -10.26 -2.52
C ASN A 339 -31.60 -9.60 -1.23
N GLY A 340 -32.47 -9.25 -0.27
CA GLY A 340 -32.06 -8.69 1.03
C GLY A 340 -31.45 -7.29 0.94
N THR A 341 -31.90 -6.45 0.01
CA THR A 341 -31.38 -5.10 -0.25
C THR A 341 -32.51 -4.07 -0.24
N THR A 342 -32.19 -2.77 -0.17
CA THR A 342 -33.15 -1.66 -0.30
C THR A 342 -32.93 -0.81 -1.55
N SER A 343 -31.88 -1.10 -2.33
CA SER A 343 -31.33 -0.18 -3.34
C SER A 343 -32.16 -0.03 -4.62
N TYR A 344 -33.11 -0.93 -4.89
CA TYR A 344 -33.89 -0.96 -6.13
C TYR A 344 -35.41 -1.00 -5.86
N PRO A 345 -35.99 0.06 -5.25
CA PRO A 345 -37.40 0.09 -4.84
C PRO A 345 -38.38 0.06 -6.02
N ASN A 346 -37.91 0.32 -7.24
CA ASN A 346 -38.69 0.23 -8.47
C ASN A 346 -38.48 -1.11 -9.23
N GLN A 347 -37.90 -2.14 -8.62
CA GLN A 347 -37.65 -3.43 -9.28
C GLN A 347 -38.43 -4.60 -8.65
N PHE A 348 -39.07 -5.39 -9.50
CA PHE A 348 -39.90 -6.53 -9.12
C PHE A 348 -39.67 -7.72 -10.05
N TYR A 349 -39.47 -8.90 -9.49
CA TYR A 349 -39.55 -10.14 -10.25
C TYR A 349 -41.01 -10.53 -10.46
N PHE A 350 -41.42 -10.66 -11.72
CA PHE A 350 -42.69 -11.26 -12.09
C PHE A 350 -42.46 -12.73 -12.47
N ARG A 351 -43.16 -13.66 -11.83
CA ARG A 351 -43.17 -15.08 -12.18
C ARG A 351 -44.54 -15.47 -12.73
N ALA A 352 -44.57 -15.96 -13.97
CA ALA A 352 -45.79 -16.45 -14.59
C ALA A 352 -46.19 -17.81 -13.97
N ALA A 353 -47.50 -18.05 -13.80
CA ALA A 353 -47.97 -19.39 -13.46
C ALA A 353 -47.64 -20.39 -14.58
N THR A 354 -47.38 -21.65 -14.21
CA THR A 354 -47.02 -22.74 -15.14
C THR A 354 -48.18 -23.21 -16.02
N ASN A 355 -49.41 -22.76 -15.72
CA ASN A 355 -50.65 -23.15 -16.38
C ASN A 355 -51.39 -21.97 -17.05
N PHE A 356 -50.74 -20.82 -17.23
CA PHE A 356 -51.34 -19.64 -17.86
C PHE A 356 -50.56 -19.21 -19.10
N VAL A 357 -51.30 -18.90 -20.17
CA VAL A 357 -50.81 -18.29 -21.42
C VAL A 357 -51.83 -17.22 -21.79
N GLY A 358 -51.37 -16.00 -22.03
CA GLY A 358 -52.24 -14.83 -22.18
C GLY A 358 -51.58 -13.55 -21.69
N THR A 359 -52.35 -12.47 -21.57
CA THR A 359 -51.86 -11.20 -21.02
C THR A 359 -52.28 -11.07 -19.56
N ASP A 360 -51.33 -10.72 -18.70
CA ASP A 360 -51.56 -10.33 -17.31
C ASP A 360 -51.15 -8.87 -17.10
N THR A 361 -51.73 -8.19 -16.11
CA THR A 361 -51.53 -6.74 -15.92
C THR A 361 -51.54 -6.36 -14.45
N PHE A 362 -50.64 -5.47 -14.07
CA PHE A 362 -50.65 -4.81 -12.78
C PHE A 362 -50.47 -3.29 -12.96
N THR A 363 -50.91 -2.51 -11.97
CA THR A 363 -50.80 -1.04 -12.01
C THR A 363 -50.03 -0.52 -10.81
N TRP A 364 -49.34 0.61 -10.99
CA TRP A 364 -48.41 1.15 -10.01
C TRP A 364 -48.35 2.68 -10.08
N LYS A 365 -47.80 3.29 -9.04
CA LYS A 365 -47.46 4.72 -8.97
C LYS A 365 -46.06 4.90 -8.40
N CYS A 366 -45.40 5.98 -8.80
CA CYS A 366 -44.29 6.56 -8.04
C CYS A 366 -44.75 7.86 -7.37
N ARG A 367 -44.08 8.25 -6.29
CA ARG A 367 -44.36 9.48 -5.53
C ARG A 367 -43.04 10.09 -5.10
N ASP A 368 -42.89 11.40 -5.32
CA ASP A 368 -41.82 12.23 -4.76
C ASP A 368 -42.13 12.56 -3.28
N ARG A 369 -41.59 13.63 -2.71
CA ARG A 369 -41.91 14.01 -1.32
C ARG A 369 -43.30 14.65 -1.12
N GLU A 370 -44.04 15.01 -2.18
CA GLU A 370 -45.27 15.81 -2.08
C GLU A 370 -46.45 15.29 -2.93
N SER A 371 -46.19 14.86 -4.18
CA SER A 371 -47.17 14.47 -5.20
C SER A 371 -47.05 13.01 -5.67
N ASP A 372 -48.20 12.39 -5.96
CA ASP A 372 -48.22 11.14 -6.74
C ASP A 372 -48.00 11.43 -8.22
N SER A 373 -47.33 10.51 -8.91
CA SER A 373 -47.40 10.40 -10.36
C SER A 373 -48.80 10.02 -10.85
N ASN A 374 -48.99 10.10 -12.17
CA ASN A 374 -50.03 9.34 -12.86
C ASN A 374 -49.90 7.83 -12.54
N VAL A 375 -50.98 7.07 -12.76
CA VAL A 375 -50.90 5.60 -12.68
C VAL A 375 -50.15 5.08 -13.92
N GLY A 376 -49.11 4.29 -13.69
CA GLY A 376 -48.45 3.49 -14.71
C GLY A 376 -49.06 2.08 -14.76
N THR A 377 -49.21 1.53 -15.96
CA THR A 377 -49.62 0.15 -16.18
C THR A 377 -48.43 -0.68 -16.65
N ALA A 378 -48.26 -1.86 -16.05
CA ALA A 378 -47.31 -2.87 -16.47
C ALA A 378 -48.07 -4.06 -17.03
N THR A 379 -47.84 -4.36 -18.31
CA THR A 379 -48.48 -5.46 -19.04
C THR A 379 -47.47 -6.57 -19.30
N VAL A 380 -47.74 -7.78 -18.83
CA VAL A 380 -46.87 -8.94 -19.06
C VAL A 380 -47.58 -9.92 -19.98
N VAL A 381 -47.01 -10.16 -21.16
CA VAL A 381 -47.49 -11.18 -22.09
C VAL A 381 -46.82 -12.51 -21.76
N VAL A 382 -47.60 -13.49 -21.33
CA VAL A 382 -47.16 -14.85 -21.02
C VAL A 382 -47.39 -15.74 -22.24
N SER A 383 -46.30 -16.24 -22.85
CA SER A 383 -46.37 -17.17 -23.99
C SER A 383 -46.22 -18.63 -23.55
N ALA A 384 -46.69 -19.56 -24.39
CA ALA A 384 -46.51 -20.99 -24.19
C ALA A 384 -45.01 -21.38 -24.24
N ASN A 385 -44.62 -22.41 -23.49
CA ASN A 385 -43.26 -22.96 -23.52
C ASN A 385 -43.05 -23.80 -24.79
N THR A 386 -41.90 -23.63 -25.43
CA THR A 386 -41.43 -24.37 -26.59
C THR A 386 -40.21 -25.18 -26.21
N ALA A 387 -40.29 -26.51 -26.31
CA ALA A 387 -39.16 -27.37 -25.96
C ALA A 387 -37.90 -26.98 -26.75
N PRO A 388 -36.71 -26.96 -26.10
CA PRO A 388 -35.47 -26.56 -26.77
C PRO A 388 -35.13 -27.53 -27.90
N VAL A 389 -34.43 -27.03 -28.91
CA VAL A 389 -33.93 -27.84 -30.03
C VAL A 389 -32.40 -27.88 -29.93
N ALA A 390 -31.85 -29.08 -29.71
CA ALA A 390 -30.44 -29.36 -29.92
C ALA A 390 -30.19 -29.50 -31.43
N ASN A 391 -29.21 -28.78 -31.96
CA ASN A 391 -28.86 -28.82 -33.38
C ASN A 391 -27.66 -29.71 -33.62
N SER A 392 -27.76 -30.56 -34.63
CA SER A 392 -26.61 -31.32 -35.13
C SER A 392 -25.62 -30.35 -35.80
N SER A 393 -24.33 -30.58 -35.60
CA SER A 393 -23.27 -29.76 -36.19
C SER A 393 -22.06 -30.59 -36.57
N SER A 394 -21.20 -30.02 -37.40
CA SER A 394 -19.90 -30.59 -37.72
C SER A 394 -18.78 -29.66 -37.29
N MET A 395 -17.67 -30.24 -36.86
CA MET A 395 -16.46 -29.52 -36.49
C MET A 395 -15.23 -30.24 -37.01
N SER A 396 -14.10 -29.55 -37.05
CA SER A 396 -12.81 -30.18 -37.29
C SER A 396 -12.01 -30.28 -35.99
N ALA A 397 -11.30 -31.38 -35.82
CA ALA A 397 -10.32 -31.57 -34.75
C ALA A 397 -8.98 -31.99 -35.37
N TYR A 398 -7.88 -31.84 -34.63
CA TYR A 398 -6.59 -32.38 -35.05
C TYR A 398 -6.29 -33.69 -34.33
N SER A 399 -5.68 -34.64 -35.05
CA SER A 399 -5.37 -35.96 -34.53
C SER A 399 -4.56 -35.88 -33.23
N SER A 400 -5.02 -36.58 -32.19
CA SER A 400 -4.41 -36.63 -30.85
C SER A 400 -4.43 -35.30 -30.07
N GLN A 401 -5.18 -34.28 -30.51
CA GLN A 401 -5.34 -33.01 -29.80
C GLN A 401 -6.73 -32.90 -29.14
N ARG A 402 -6.76 -32.27 -27.96
CA ARG A 402 -8.00 -31.91 -27.26
C ARG A 402 -8.61 -30.68 -27.92
N THR A 403 -9.87 -30.78 -28.36
CA THR A 403 -10.60 -29.72 -29.07
C THR A 403 -11.92 -29.43 -28.35
N SER A 404 -12.25 -28.17 -28.11
CA SER A 404 -13.54 -27.78 -27.52
C SER A 404 -14.69 -28.01 -28.51
N VAL A 405 -15.78 -28.62 -28.03
CA VAL A 405 -17.03 -28.80 -28.77
C VAL A 405 -18.03 -27.75 -28.31
N TYR A 406 -18.47 -26.90 -29.23
CA TYR A 406 -19.54 -25.93 -29.00
C TYR A 406 -20.88 -26.54 -29.39
N LEU A 407 -21.84 -26.50 -28.46
CA LEU A 407 -23.18 -27.06 -28.65
C LEU A 407 -24.12 -25.99 -29.19
N GLY A 408 -24.67 -26.23 -30.38
CA GLY A 408 -25.67 -25.34 -30.97
C GLY A 408 -27.06 -25.69 -30.45
N THR A 409 -27.67 -24.85 -29.62
CA THR A 409 -29.09 -24.92 -29.29
C THR A 409 -29.86 -23.80 -29.96
N THR A 410 -31.11 -24.07 -30.30
CA THR A 410 -32.10 -23.05 -30.64
C THR A 410 -33.28 -23.24 -29.71
N HIS A 411 -33.60 -22.20 -28.96
CA HIS A 411 -34.67 -22.16 -27.99
C HIS A 411 -35.22 -20.74 -28.01
N ASN A 412 -36.53 -20.62 -28.14
CA ASN A 412 -37.23 -19.37 -28.43
C ASN A 412 -37.93 -18.76 -27.20
N ASP A 413 -37.74 -19.37 -26.04
CA ASP A 413 -38.33 -18.93 -24.77
C ASP A 413 -37.28 -18.13 -23.98
N ALA A 414 -37.33 -16.81 -24.11
CA ALA A 414 -36.34 -15.93 -23.51
C ALA A 414 -36.28 -16.06 -21.97
N GLY A 415 -35.06 -16.23 -21.43
CA GLY A 415 -34.77 -16.15 -19.99
C GLY A 415 -34.69 -17.47 -19.23
N GLN A 416 -34.81 -18.63 -19.89
CA GLN A 416 -34.58 -19.94 -19.23
C GLN A 416 -33.12 -20.41 -19.36
N THR A 417 -32.66 -21.18 -18.37
CA THR A 417 -31.32 -21.79 -18.36
C THR A 417 -31.39 -23.22 -18.90
N LEU A 418 -30.57 -23.54 -19.91
CA LEU A 418 -30.47 -24.88 -20.46
C LEU A 418 -29.42 -25.74 -19.73
N THR A 419 -29.73 -27.03 -19.59
CA THR A 419 -28.79 -28.09 -19.16
C THR A 419 -28.48 -29.04 -20.33
N TYR A 420 -27.33 -29.71 -20.29
CA TYR A 420 -26.79 -30.48 -21.44
C TYR A 420 -26.27 -31.86 -20.98
N GLU A 421 -26.54 -32.91 -21.76
CA GLU A 421 -26.02 -34.25 -21.48
C GLU A 421 -25.65 -35.04 -22.76
N PRO A 422 -24.61 -35.89 -22.70
CA PRO A 422 -24.25 -36.77 -23.81
C PRO A 422 -25.17 -38.00 -23.83
N VAL A 423 -25.66 -38.35 -25.01
CA VAL A 423 -26.57 -39.50 -25.24
C VAL A 423 -25.80 -40.71 -25.79
N SER A 424 -24.68 -40.49 -26.49
CA SER A 424 -23.74 -41.54 -26.89
C SER A 424 -22.29 -41.02 -26.88
N ALA A 425 -21.33 -41.94 -26.86
CA ALA A 425 -19.90 -41.63 -26.89
C ALA A 425 -19.31 -41.79 -28.31
N PRO A 426 -18.25 -41.05 -28.66
CA PRO A 426 -17.53 -41.22 -29.91
C PRO A 426 -16.83 -42.58 -30.03
N SER A 427 -16.60 -43.04 -31.26
CA SER A 427 -15.99 -44.35 -31.56
C SER A 427 -14.47 -44.30 -31.69
N HIS A 428 -13.92 -43.12 -32.01
CA HIS A 428 -12.49 -42.90 -32.23
C HIS A 428 -11.97 -41.72 -31.41
N GLY A 429 -12.54 -41.49 -30.22
CA GLY A 429 -12.12 -40.44 -29.30
C GLY A 429 -12.75 -40.56 -27.92
N THR A 430 -12.59 -39.53 -27.09
CA THR A 430 -13.18 -39.42 -25.75
C THR A 430 -13.80 -38.04 -25.52
N LEU A 431 -14.72 -37.96 -24.54
CA LEU A 431 -15.38 -36.71 -24.11
C LEU A 431 -15.07 -36.40 -22.63
N GLU A 432 -14.84 -35.13 -22.32
CA GLU A 432 -14.60 -34.61 -20.97
C GLU A 432 -15.41 -33.32 -20.78
N TRP A 433 -16.01 -33.08 -19.60
CA TRP A 433 -16.85 -31.90 -19.38
C TRP A 433 -16.07 -30.58 -19.47
N TYR A 434 -16.62 -29.59 -20.17
CA TYR A 434 -16.08 -28.25 -20.28
C TYR A 434 -16.94 -27.26 -19.47
N PRO A 435 -16.41 -26.60 -18.42
CA PRO A 435 -17.19 -25.78 -17.49
C PRO A 435 -17.96 -24.58 -18.09
N ALA A 436 -17.69 -24.20 -19.35
CA ALA A 436 -18.41 -23.13 -20.04
C ALA A 436 -19.62 -23.64 -20.87
N GLY A 437 -20.10 -24.87 -20.64
CA GLY A 437 -21.34 -25.39 -21.22
C GLY A 437 -21.17 -26.30 -22.44
N GLY A 438 -20.22 -27.24 -22.39
CA GLY A 438 -20.00 -28.20 -23.48
C GLY A 438 -19.07 -29.36 -23.10
N TRP A 439 -18.40 -29.95 -24.09
CA TRP A 439 -17.40 -31.01 -23.89
C TRP A 439 -16.10 -30.69 -24.61
N TYR A 440 -14.99 -31.25 -24.14
CA TYR A 440 -13.78 -31.44 -24.92
C TYR A 440 -13.83 -32.80 -25.63
N TYR A 441 -13.55 -32.82 -26.93
CA TYR A 441 -13.31 -34.03 -27.70
C TYR A 441 -11.79 -34.25 -27.87
N THR A 442 -11.31 -35.48 -27.68
CA THR A 442 -9.92 -35.86 -28.01
C THR A 442 -9.93 -37.10 -28.87
N SER A 443 -9.33 -37.06 -30.08
CA SER A 443 -9.29 -38.24 -30.94
C SER A 443 -8.30 -39.30 -30.44
N ALA A 444 -8.52 -40.55 -30.85
CA ALA A 444 -7.55 -41.63 -30.77
C ALA A 444 -6.27 -41.26 -31.52
N LYS A 445 -5.14 -41.79 -31.03
CA LYS A 445 -3.81 -41.49 -31.57
C LYS A 445 -3.71 -41.88 -33.05
N ASN A 446 -3.22 -40.95 -33.86
CA ASN A 446 -3.06 -41.08 -35.32
C ASN A 446 -4.37 -41.31 -36.12
N HIS A 447 -5.56 -41.23 -35.51
CA HIS A 447 -6.81 -41.27 -36.27
C HIS A 447 -6.95 -40.02 -37.15
N VAL A 448 -7.30 -40.21 -38.41
CA VAL A 448 -7.65 -39.18 -39.40
C VAL A 448 -8.87 -39.72 -40.14
N GLY A 449 -9.95 -38.92 -40.23
CA GLY A 449 -11.25 -39.40 -40.68
C GLY A 449 -12.39 -38.81 -39.86
N THR A 450 -13.59 -39.35 -40.03
CA THR A 450 -14.80 -38.89 -39.33
C THR A 450 -15.09 -39.72 -38.09
N ASP A 451 -15.40 -39.05 -36.99
CA ASP A 451 -15.95 -39.61 -35.75
C ASP A 451 -17.25 -38.86 -35.39
N SER A 452 -18.08 -39.40 -34.49
CA SER A 452 -19.33 -38.75 -34.11
C SER A 452 -19.89 -39.21 -32.77
N PHE A 453 -20.60 -38.32 -32.08
CA PHE A 453 -21.34 -38.61 -30.85
C PHE A 453 -22.68 -37.86 -30.83
N THR A 454 -23.58 -38.24 -29.91
CA THR A 454 -24.91 -37.60 -29.80
C THR A 454 -25.17 -37.00 -28.42
N TRP A 455 -26.01 -35.97 -28.35
CA TRP A 455 -26.32 -35.19 -27.15
C TRP A 455 -27.75 -34.63 -27.16
N ARG A 456 -28.23 -34.13 -26.03
CA ARG A 456 -29.49 -33.36 -25.91
C ARG A 456 -29.41 -32.28 -24.83
N CYS A 457 -30.42 -31.42 -24.77
CA CYS A 457 -30.55 -30.37 -23.76
C CYS A 457 -31.95 -30.32 -23.13
N SER A 458 -32.10 -29.60 -22.01
CA SER A 458 -33.35 -29.45 -21.27
C SER A 458 -33.49 -28.05 -20.68
N ASP A 459 -34.70 -27.47 -20.75
CA ASP A 459 -35.05 -26.17 -20.14
C ASP A 459 -35.62 -26.31 -18.71
N GLY A 460 -35.68 -27.55 -18.19
CA GLY A 460 -36.28 -27.89 -16.90
C GLY A 460 -37.78 -28.21 -16.94
N MET A 461 -38.46 -27.96 -18.06
CA MET A 461 -39.86 -28.27 -18.31
C MET A 461 -40.03 -29.32 -19.43
N ALA A 462 -39.16 -29.31 -20.43
CA ALA A 462 -39.11 -30.22 -21.56
C ALA A 462 -37.65 -30.52 -22.01
N ASN A 463 -37.46 -31.71 -22.56
CA ASN A 463 -36.19 -32.13 -23.16
C ASN A 463 -36.22 -31.95 -24.68
N SER A 464 -35.07 -31.60 -25.27
CA SER A 464 -34.89 -31.58 -26.71
C SER A 464 -34.89 -32.99 -27.32
N GLY A 465 -35.10 -33.05 -28.63
CA GLY A 465 -34.63 -34.18 -29.43
C GLY A 465 -33.10 -34.35 -29.35
N THR A 466 -32.62 -35.52 -29.75
CA THR A 466 -31.19 -35.85 -29.78
C THR A 466 -30.53 -35.28 -31.04
N ALA A 467 -29.39 -34.61 -30.87
CA ALA A 467 -28.55 -34.08 -31.94
C ALA A 467 -27.24 -34.85 -32.08
N THR A 468 -26.59 -34.76 -33.25
CA THR A 468 -25.31 -35.41 -33.56
C THR A 468 -24.22 -34.37 -33.79
N ILE A 469 -23.06 -34.54 -33.14
CA ILE A 469 -21.83 -33.84 -33.50
C ILE A 469 -20.99 -34.77 -34.37
N THR A 470 -20.63 -34.33 -35.57
CA THR A 470 -19.67 -35.03 -36.44
C THR A 470 -18.32 -34.32 -36.40
N VAL A 471 -17.27 -35.03 -35.97
CA VAL A 471 -15.91 -34.50 -35.89
C VAL A 471 -15.11 -35.02 -37.08
N THR A 472 -14.65 -34.11 -37.93
CA THR A 472 -13.66 -34.41 -38.99
C THR A 472 -12.27 -34.26 -38.41
N VAL A 473 -11.62 -35.37 -38.08
CA VAL A 473 -10.26 -35.40 -37.54
C VAL A 473 -9.26 -35.28 -38.68
N MET A 474 -8.51 -34.17 -38.68
CA MET A 474 -7.48 -33.84 -39.66
C MET A 474 -6.09 -34.16 -39.10
N ALA A 475 -5.11 -34.38 -39.99
CA ALA A 475 -3.72 -34.52 -39.57
C ALA A 475 -3.13 -33.16 -39.15
N SER A 476 -2.32 -33.16 -38.09
CA SER A 476 -1.72 -31.95 -37.48
C SER A 476 -0.35 -31.66 -38.10
N ALA A 477 -0.19 -30.52 -38.79
CA ALA A 477 1.04 -30.23 -39.52
C ALA A 477 2.24 -30.14 -38.57
N PRO A 478 3.43 -30.64 -38.94
CA PRO A 478 4.62 -30.53 -38.11
C PRO A 478 5.16 -29.09 -38.14
N VAL A 479 5.31 -28.51 -36.96
CA VAL A 479 5.88 -27.17 -36.74
C VAL A 479 7.29 -27.35 -36.18
N PRO A 480 8.35 -27.03 -36.95
CA PRO A 480 9.71 -27.11 -36.45
C PRO A 480 10.00 -25.97 -35.47
N ALA A 481 10.94 -26.18 -34.57
CA ALA A 481 11.37 -25.21 -33.57
C ALA A 481 12.84 -24.82 -33.77
N ASN A 482 13.16 -23.56 -33.47
CA ASN A 482 14.55 -23.14 -33.32
C ASN A 482 15.21 -23.96 -32.20
N GLN A 483 16.50 -24.26 -32.36
CA GLN A 483 17.26 -25.03 -31.37
C GLN A 483 18.73 -24.59 -31.36
N SER A 484 19.41 -24.80 -30.24
CA SER A 484 20.82 -24.47 -30.08
C SER A 484 21.58 -25.67 -29.52
N VAL A 485 22.76 -25.98 -30.06
CA VAL A 485 23.57 -27.14 -29.65
C VAL A 485 25.02 -26.74 -29.40
N TYR A 486 25.57 -27.20 -28.29
CA TYR A 486 26.99 -27.05 -27.95
C TYR A 486 27.76 -28.28 -28.35
N LEU A 487 28.96 -28.09 -28.90
CA LEU A 487 29.80 -29.18 -29.41
C LEU A 487 31.27 -28.96 -29.06
N LEU A 488 31.99 -30.07 -28.91
CA LEU A 488 33.44 -30.07 -28.77
C LEU A 488 34.12 -29.99 -30.16
N PRO A 489 35.28 -29.31 -30.29
CA PRO A 489 36.06 -29.31 -31.52
C PRO A 489 36.38 -30.73 -32.00
N GLY A 490 36.24 -30.97 -33.30
CA GLY A 490 36.48 -32.28 -33.92
C GLY A 490 35.44 -33.38 -33.62
N THR A 491 34.46 -33.16 -32.75
CA THR A 491 33.47 -34.19 -32.38
C THR A 491 32.29 -34.22 -33.36
N THR A 492 32.01 -35.40 -33.90
CA THR A 492 30.83 -35.65 -34.74
C THR A 492 29.62 -35.99 -33.88
N THR A 493 28.54 -35.22 -33.98
CA THR A 493 27.36 -35.35 -33.12
C THR A 493 26.08 -35.51 -33.94
N ASN A 494 25.16 -36.36 -33.46
CA ASN A 494 23.79 -36.42 -33.95
C ASN A 494 22.92 -35.45 -33.15
N ILE A 495 22.43 -34.42 -33.81
CA ILE A 495 21.50 -33.41 -33.33
C ILE A 495 20.08 -33.86 -33.69
N PRO A 496 19.19 -34.16 -32.72
CA PRO A 496 17.78 -34.36 -32.99
C PRO A 496 17.15 -33.09 -33.60
N ALA A 497 16.14 -33.26 -34.44
CA ALA A 497 15.31 -32.14 -34.88
C ALA A 497 14.22 -31.87 -33.83
N SER A 498 14.14 -30.64 -33.32
CA SER A 498 13.08 -30.20 -32.41
C SER A 498 11.85 -29.73 -33.19
N TYR A 499 10.70 -30.38 -32.98
CA TYR A 499 9.44 -30.03 -33.61
C TYR A 499 8.23 -30.51 -32.78
N HIS A 500 7.08 -29.89 -33.02
CA HIS A 500 5.80 -30.26 -32.41
C HIS A 500 4.73 -30.49 -33.49
N GLY A 501 3.63 -31.16 -33.14
CA GLY A 501 2.64 -31.62 -34.12
C GLY A 501 3.13 -32.84 -34.93
N GLY A 502 2.70 -32.96 -36.19
CA GLY A 502 3.07 -34.07 -37.08
C GLY A 502 2.20 -35.32 -36.99
N GLY A 503 1.16 -35.33 -36.13
CA GLY A 503 0.24 -36.46 -35.99
C GLY A 503 -0.58 -36.71 -37.25
N GLY A 504 -0.45 -37.90 -37.84
CA GLY A 504 -1.16 -38.30 -39.07
C GLY A 504 -0.48 -37.94 -40.39
N TYR A 505 0.74 -37.41 -40.38
CA TYR A 505 1.52 -37.12 -41.60
C TYR A 505 2.77 -38.02 -41.74
N VAL A 506 3.14 -38.32 -42.99
CA VAL A 506 4.50 -38.74 -43.35
C VAL A 506 5.36 -37.48 -43.50
N TYR A 507 6.55 -37.46 -42.91
CA TYR A 507 7.44 -36.29 -42.95
C TYR A 507 8.93 -36.65 -43.02
N ASN A 508 9.74 -35.73 -43.54
CA ASN A 508 11.20 -35.80 -43.53
C ASN A 508 11.84 -34.40 -43.42
N LEU A 509 13.04 -34.34 -42.87
CA LEU A 509 13.80 -33.09 -42.73
C LEU A 509 14.38 -32.61 -44.08
N GLN A 510 14.49 -31.30 -44.24
CA GLN A 510 15.21 -30.64 -45.33
C GLN A 510 16.06 -29.50 -44.76
N VAL A 511 17.36 -29.49 -45.05
CA VAL A 511 18.24 -28.33 -44.80
C VAL A 511 18.04 -27.30 -45.92
N THR A 512 17.87 -26.03 -45.57
CA THR A 512 17.66 -24.91 -46.50
C THR A 512 18.86 -23.98 -46.58
N ARG A 513 19.59 -23.79 -45.47
CA ARG A 513 20.92 -23.15 -45.44
C ARG A 513 21.88 -24.07 -44.71
N ASN A 514 23.03 -24.37 -45.32
CA ASN A 514 24.02 -25.28 -44.73
C ASN A 514 24.93 -24.57 -43.72
N VAL A 515 25.64 -25.36 -42.92
CA VAL A 515 26.71 -24.91 -42.01
C VAL A 515 27.90 -24.33 -42.78
N SER A 516 28.63 -23.41 -42.14
CA SER A 516 29.77 -22.68 -42.73
C SER A 516 31.15 -23.18 -42.27
N HIS A 517 31.21 -23.87 -41.12
CA HIS A 517 32.45 -24.26 -40.44
C HIS A 517 32.45 -25.75 -40.04
N GLY A 518 31.78 -26.58 -40.84
CA GLY A 518 31.72 -28.03 -40.66
C GLY A 518 31.07 -28.75 -41.84
N THR A 519 30.67 -30.00 -41.63
CA THR A 519 29.82 -30.76 -42.53
C THR A 519 28.54 -31.17 -41.82
N LEU A 520 27.43 -31.24 -42.57
CA LEU A 520 26.10 -31.58 -42.08
C LEU A 520 25.46 -32.61 -43.01
N ALA A 521 24.84 -33.64 -42.42
CA ALA A 521 24.08 -34.66 -43.13
C ALA A 521 22.80 -35.00 -42.36
N ILE A 522 21.77 -35.53 -43.03
CA ILE A 522 20.58 -36.10 -42.36
C ILE A 522 20.78 -37.61 -42.28
N THR A 523 20.73 -38.20 -41.08
CA THR A 523 21.10 -39.61 -40.88
C THR A 523 19.92 -40.58 -40.79
N ASN A 524 18.85 -40.23 -40.07
CA ASN A 524 17.70 -41.12 -39.83
C ASN A 524 16.34 -40.45 -40.13
N GLY A 525 16.31 -39.42 -40.97
CA GLY A 525 15.08 -38.68 -41.31
C GLY A 525 14.53 -37.78 -40.19
N SER A 526 15.02 -37.91 -38.96
CA SER A 526 14.68 -37.11 -37.77
C SER A 526 15.90 -36.51 -37.04
N THR A 527 17.12 -36.73 -37.56
CA THR A 527 18.39 -36.29 -36.95
C THR A 527 19.34 -35.68 -37.97
N PHE A 528 20.00 -34.59 -37.59
CA PHE A 528 21.10 -33.97 -38.30
C PHE A 528 22.43 -34.44 -37.70
N ARG A 529 23.31 -35.05 -38.49
CA ARG A 529 24.69 -35.36 -38.10
C ARG A 529 25.60 -34.22 -38.52
N TYR A 530 26.21 -33.56 -37.55
CA TYR A 530 27.16 -32.47 -37.78
C TYR A 530 28.57 -32.86 -37.33
N THR A 531 29.57 -32.45 -38.10
CA THR A 531 31.00 -32.58 -37.78
C THR A 531 31.67 -31.22 -38.00
N PRO A 532 32.21 -30.55 -36.97
CA PRO A 532 32.92 -29.29 -37.16
C PRO A 532 34.23 -29.49 -37.94
N ALA A 533 34.66 -28.45 -38.64
CA ALA A 533 35.95 -28.40 -39.30
C ALA A 533 37.08 -28.59 -38.27
N ALA A 534 38.18 -29.22 -38.69
CA ALA A 534 39.28 -29.57 -37.80
C ALA A 534 39.86 -28.32 -37.12
N GLY A 535 39.84 -28.31 -35.78
CA GLY A 535 40.33 -27.18 -34.97
C GLY A 535 39.41 -25.95 -34.90
N TYR A 536 38.25 -25.95 -35.57
CA TYR A 536 37.32 -24.82 -35.53
C TYR A 536 36.70 -24.63 -34.13
N LYS A 537 36.56 -23.36 -33.74
CA LYS A 537 35.95 -22.89 -32.50
C LYS A 537 35.19 -21.60 -32.83
N GLY A 538 33.97 -21.45 -32.30
CA GLY A 538 33.08 -20.35 -32.63
C GLY A 538 31.66 -20.82 -32.95
N SER A 539 30.81 -19.88 -33.38
CA SER A 539 29.45 -20.19 -33.81
C SER A 539 29.42 -20.75 -35.24
N ASP A 540 28.46 -21.63 -35.47
CA ASP A 540 28.02 -22.08 -36.79
C ASP A 540 26.48 -22.19 -36.74
N SER A 541 25.82 -22.31 -37.88
CA SER A 541 24.37 -22.53 -37.92
C SER A 541 23.92 -23.10 -39.25
N PHE A 542 22.81 -23.83 -39.22
CA PHE A 542 22.08 -24.24 -40.42
C PHE A 542 20.60 -23.91 -40.27
N ASP A 543 19.96 -23.58 -41.39
CA ASP A 543 18.51 -23.43 -41.43
C ASP A 543 17.89 -24.70 -42.00
N TRP A 544 16.72 -25.08 -41.49
CA TRP A 544 16.02 -26.29 -41.87
C TRP A 544 14.50 -26.12 -41.80
N GLN A 545 13.80 -27.01 -42.48
CA GLN A 545 12.34 -27.11 -42.51
C GLN A 545 11.92 -28.59 -42.56
N ILE A 546 10.64 -28.85 -42.32
CA ILE A 546 10.04 -30.18 -42.42
C ILE A 546 9.24 -30.25 -43.72
N ARG A 547 9.49 -31.27 -44.53
CA ARG A 547 8.57 -31.69 -45.58
C ARG A 547 7.54 -32.65 -45.00
N TYR A 548 6.27 -32.50 -45.38
CA TYR A 548 5.18 -33.32 -44.85
C TYR A 548 4.03 -33.53 -45.83
N GLY A 549 3.24 -34.60 -45.63
CA GLY A 549 2.01 -34.86 -46.38
C GLY A 549 1.41 -36.22 -46.02
N LEU A 550 0.13 -36.44 -46.34
CA LEU A 550 -0.67 -37.56 -45.79
C LEU A 550 -0.14 -38.93 -46.23
N THR A 551 0.33 -39.03 -47.48
CA THR A 551 0.89 -40.26 -48.07
C THR A 551 2.35 -40.12 -48.48
N SER A 552 2.81 -38.89 -48.74
CA SER A 552 4.18 -38.55 -49.12
C SER A 552 4.47 -37.09 -48.77
N ALA A 553 5.74 -36.77 -48.51
CA ALA A 553 6.17 -35.49 -47.95
C ALA A 553 6.30 -34.37 -49.03
N THR A 554 5.16 -33.84 -49.46
CA THR A 554 5.05 -32.90 -50.60
C THR A 554 4.96 -31.43 -50.22
N SER A 555 4.37 -31.10 -49.06
CA SER A 555 4.32 -29.74 -48.50
C SER A 555 5.58 -29.42 -47.68
N VAL A 556 5.81 -28.14 -47.36
CA VAL A 556 6.92 -27.66 -46.50
C VAL A 556 6.40 -26.81 -45.35
N SER A 557 7.06 -26.87 -44.20
CA SER A 557 6.82 -26.00 -43.04
C SER A 557 7.49 -24.63 -43.22
N SER A 558 7.36 -23.76 -42.20
CA SER A 558 8.29 -22.65 -42.00
C SER A 558 9.74 -23.13 -41.84
N VAL A 559 10.67 -22.23 -42.16
CA VAL A 559 12.12 -22.41 -41.93
C VAL A 559 12.46 -21.96 -40.51
N VAL A 560 13.33 -22.71 -39.83
CA VAL A 560 13.88 -22.40 -38.50
C VAL A 560 15.40 -22.60 -38.50
N THR A 561 16.09 -22.00 -37.54
CA THR A 561 17.55 -22.08 -37.42
C THR A 561 17.94 -23.06 -36.31
N CYS A 562 18.91 -23.92 -36.61
CA CYS A 562 19.71 -24.63 -35.63
C CYS A 562 21.02 -23.87 -35.42
N ASP A 563 21.16 -23.22 -34.28
CA ASP A 563 22.39 -22.62 -33.81
C ASP A 563 23.36 -23.70 -33.30
N ILE A 564 24.66 -23.57 -33.61
CA ILE A 564 25.72 -24.43 -33.11
C ILE A 564 26.80 -23.56 -32.50
N LEU A 565 27.26 -23.88 -31.28
CA LEU A 565 28.45 -23.24 -30.70
C LEU A 565 29.51 -24.30 -30.39
N ILE A 566 30.62 -24.25 -31.12
CA ILE A 566 31.76 -25.14 -30.94
C ILE A 566 32.74 -24.49 -29.96
N LYS A 567 32.87 -25.07 -28.77
CA LYS A 567 33.68 -24.56 -27.66
C LYS A 567 34.46 -25.69 -26.99
N ASP A 568 35.65 -25.39 -26.47
CA ASP A 568 36.48 -26.39 -25.77
C ASP A 568 35.73 -27.01 -24.57
N ALA A 569 36.14 -28.21 -24.17
CA ALA A 569 35.62 -28.88 -22.97
C ALA A 569 35.83 -28.09 -21.67
N SER A 570 36.74 -27.12 -21.68
CA SER A 570 37.10 -26.25 -20.55
C SER A 570 36.17 -25.05 -20.36
N VAL A 571 34.93 -25.12 -20.85
CA VAL A 571 33.88 -24.17 -20.44
C VAL A 571 33.07 -24.86 -19.35
N ASP A 572 33.36 -24.44 -18.11
CA ASP A 572 32.71 -24.90 -16.88
C ASP A 572 31.22 -24.46 -16.81
N TRP A 573 30.74 -24.03 -15.65
CA TRP A 573 29.36 -23.59 -15.45
C TRP A 573 29.34 -22.11 -15.01
N PRO A 574 29.81 -21.17 -15.85
CA PRO A 574 30.12 -19.81 -15.41
C PRO A 574 28.91 -18.97 -15.00
N VAL A 575 27.70 -19.34 -15.41
CA VAL A 575 26.47 -18.56 -15.17
C VAL A 575 25.30 -19.49 -14.83
N PHE A 576 24.18 -18.95 -14.33
CA PHE A 576 22.93 -19.70 -14.11
C PHE A 576 22.62 -20.62 -15.31
N ARG A 577 22.39 -21.91 -15.03
CA ARG A 577 22.19 -22.98 -16.04
C ARG A 577 23.27 -23.07 -17.14
N GLY A 578 24.51 -22.71 -16.84
CA GLY A 578 25.72 -23.02 -17.62
C GLY A 578 26.09 -22.05 -18.74
N ASP A 579 25.13 -21.34 -19.35
CA ASP A 579 25.38 -20.42 -20.46
C ASP A 579 24.38 -19.25 -20.53
N ALA A 580 24.58 -18.34 -21.49
CA ALA A 580 23.75 -17.14 -21.71
C ALA A 580 22.28 -17.44 -22.11
N TYR A 581 21.98 -18.67 -22.52
CA TYR A 581 20.65 -19.15 -22.95
C TYR A 581 19.95 -19.92 -21.85
N ARG A 582 20.67 -20.20 -20.76
CA ARG A 582 20.20 -20.92 -19.58
C ARG A 582 19.90 -22.40 -19.88
N SER A 583 20.68 -23.02 -20.77
CA SER A 583 20.38 -24.34 -21.35
C SER A 583 20.33 -25.51 -20.36
N GLY A 584 20.99 -25.41 -19.21
CA GLY A 584 21.14 -26.52 -18.25
C GLY A 584 22.05 -27.64 -18.78
N SER A 585 22.90 -27.34 -19.77
CA SER A 585 23.80 -28.29 -20.41
C SER A 585 25.28 -27.89 -20.27
N THR A 586 26.16 -28.88 -20.25
CA THR A 586 27.60 -28.68 -20.28
C THR A 586 28.26 -29.66 -21.27
N LEU A 587 29.48 -29.32 -21.70
CA LEU A 587 30.35 -30.23 -22.46
C LEU A 587 31.32 -31.01 -21.55
N THR A 588 31.27 -30.77 -20.23
CA THR A 588 31.95 -31.59 -19.23
C THR A 588 31.33 -33.00 -19.22
N THR A 589 32.09 -33.99 -19.66
CA THR A 589 31.75 -35.41 -19.48
C THR A 589 31.95 -35.78 -18.02
N LEU A 590 30.89 -36.29 -17.36
CA LEU A 590 31.00 -36.79 -16.00
C LEU A 590 31.44 -38.26 -15.97
N PRO A 591 32.23 -38.69 -14.98
CA PRO A 591 32.59 -40.09 -14.79
C PRO A 591 31.37 -41.01 -14.67
N SER A 592 31.49 -42.25 -15.15
CA SER A 592 30.40 -43.24 -15.11
C SER A 592 29.98 -43.63 -13.69
N ASN A 593 30.95 -43.62 -12.76
CA ASN A 593 30.73 -43.80 -11.34
C ASN A 593 30.98 -42.46 -10.64
N LEU A 594 30.03 -42.04 -9.81
CA LEU A 594 30.10 -40.79 -9.05
C LEU A 594 30.14 -41.11 -7.56
N TYR A 595 31.18 -40.62 -6.88
CA TYR A 595 31.40 -40.76 -5.45
C TYR A 595 31.33 -39.40 -4.78
N LEU A 596 30.77 -39.33 -3.56
CA LEU A 596 30.73 -38.10 -2.78
C LEU A 596 32.16 -37.62 -2.49
N GLN A 597 32.49 -36.41 -2.94
CA GLN A 597 33.77 -35.75 -2.65
C GLN A 597 33.69 -35.01 -1.33
N TRP A 598 32.64 -34.20 -1.16
CA TRP A 598 32.33 -33.47 0.06
C TRP A 598 30.84 -33.08 0.09
N LYS A 599 30.35 -32.70 1.27
CA LYS A 599 29.05 -32.03 1.44
C LYS A 599 29.17 -30.83 2.38
N ARG A 600 28.34 -29.83 2.17
CA ARG A 600 28.29 -28.62 3.01
C ARG A 600 26.84 -28.26 3.30
N GLN A 601 26.50 -28.20 4.59
CA GLN A 601 25.27 -27.59 5.04
C GLN A 601 25.48 -26.09 5.16
N PHE A 602 24.52 -25.32 4.65
CA PHE A 602 24.34 -23.92 4.99
C PHE A 602 22.97 -23.74 5.59
N GLN A 603 22.80 -22.75 6.46
CA GLN A 603 21.46 -22.34 6.85
C GLN A 603 20.63 -21.96 5.62
N TYR A 604 19.37 -22.39 5.62
CA TYR A 604 18.36 -22.03 4.64
C TYR A 604 17.29 -21.20 5.36
N ARG A 605 16.81 -20.13 4.73
CA ARG A 605 15.78 -19.26 5.32
C ARG A 605 14.42 -19.94 5.10
N THR A 606 13.71 -20.25 6.18
CA THR A 606 12.35 -20.85 6.16
C THR A 606 11.29 -19.79 6.50
N ASP A 607 11.52 -18.55 6.08
CA ASP A 607 10.64 -17.39 6.29
C ASP A 607 9.31 -17.51 5.55
N SER A 608 9.25 -18.35 4.52
CA SER A 608 8.03 -18.72 3.81
C SER A 608 7.11 -19.60 4.66
N GLY A 609 6.39 -18.99 5.61
CA GLY A 609 5.32 -19.64 6.37
C GLY A 609 4.17 -20.16 5.50
N ASN A 610 4.04 -19.68 4.26
CA ASN A 610 3.18 -20.26 3.21
C ASN A 610 3.59 -19.89 1.75
N SER A 611 4.65 -19.12 1.50
CA SER A 611 5.01 -18.65 0.16
C SER A 611 5.85 -19.66 -0.63
N THR A 612 5.21 -20.39 -1.54
CA THR A 612 5.90 -21.33 -2.45
C THR A 612 6.69 -20.63 -3.58
N ARG A 613 6.65 -19.30 -3.68
CA ARG A 613 7.10 -18.56 -4.88
C ARG A 613 8.51 -17.98 -4.81
N ILE A 614 8.94 -17.25 -3.77
CA ILE A 614 10.38 -16.94 -3.68
C ILE A 614 11.17 -18.23 -3.42
N ALA A 615 10.58 -19.20 -2.71
CA ALA A 615 11.10 -20.56 -2.55
C ALA A 615 11.47 -21.26 -3.88
N SER A 616 10.81 -20.95 -5.00
CA SER A 616 11.16 -21.54 -6.31
C SER A 616 12.39 -20.89 -6.98
N ILE A 617 12.86 -19.75 -6.47
CA ILE A 617 14.06 -19.02 -6.93
C ILE A 617 15.25 -19.22 -5.95
N MET A 618 15.02 -19.86 -4.80
CA MET A 618 15.89 -19.80 -3.60
C MET A 618 16.96 -20.89 -3.35
N PRO A 619 16.98 -22.09 -3.98
CA PRO A 619 18.08 -23.01 -3.74
C PRO A 619 19.35 -22.46 -4.40
N TYR A 620 20.45 -22.35 -3.65
CA TYR A 620 21.74 -21.91 -4.20
C TYR A 620 22.04 -22.66 -5.52
N GLU A 621 22.29 -21.97 -6.63
CA GLU A 621 22.97 -22.63 -7.75
C GLU A 621 24.48 -22.46 -7.61
N VAL A 622 25.20 -23.45 -8.11
CA VAL A 622 26.65 -23.46 -8.17
C VAL A 622 27.08 -23.02 -9.57
N VAL A 623 27.67 -21.83 -9.68
CA VAL A 623 28.48 -21.48 -10.86
C VAL A 623 29.94 -21.79 -10.60
N VAL A 624 30.67 -22.20 -11.63
CA VAL A 624 32.04 -22.70 -11.52
C VAL A 624 32.88 -22.17 -12.67
N GLU A 625 34.11 -21.74 -12.37
CA GLU A 625 35.19 -21.50 -13.33
C GLU A 625 36.49 -22.08 -12.75
N GLY A 626 37.09 -23.03 -13.45
CA GLY A 626 38.18 -23.85 -12.93
C GLY A 626 37.82 -24.50 -11.60
N LYS A 627 38.71 -24.34 -10.60
CA LYS A 627 38.50 -24.88 -9.24
C LYS A 627 37.78 -23.93 -8.27
N THR A 628 36.95 -23.04 -8.79
CA THR A 628 36.27 -22.02 -7.98
C THR A 628 34.77 -22.10 -8.20
N ALA A 629 34.05 -22.60 -7.21
CA ALA A 629 32.59 -22.59 -7.16
C ALA A 629 32.10 -21.32 -6.45
N VAL A 630 31.30 -20.49 -7.12
CA VAL A 630 30.83 -19.17 -6.64
C VAL A 630 29.31 -19.18 -6.45
N PHE A 631 28.83 -18.44 -5.45
CA PHE A 631 27.43 -18.46 -5.02
C PHE A 631 26.95 -17.08 -4.56
N GLY A 632 25.64 -16.84 -4.66
CA GLY A 632 24.95 -15.71 -4.04
C GLY A 632 24.31 -16.09 -2.70
N GLY A 633 24.56 -15.31 -1.65
CA GLY A 633 24.00 -15.47 -0.32
C GLY A 633 22.74 -14.64 -0.11
N ASN A 634 21.57 -15.24 -0.30
CA ASN A 634 20.27 -14.60 -0.06
C ASN A 634 19.98 -14.36 1.45
N ASN A 635 20.51 -15.21 2.33
CA ASN A 635 20.28 -15.10 3.78
C ASN A 635 21.46 -14.49 4.56
N ARG A 636 22.58 -14.19 3.89
CA ARG A 636 23.85 -13.75 4.50
C ARG A 636 24.47 -12.51 3.84
N ASP A 637 23.74 -11.86 2.92
CA ASP A 637 24.11 -10.62 2.23
C ASP A 637 25.56 -10.63 1.71
N CYS A 638 25.89 -11.66 0.93
CA CYS A 638 27.25 -11.88 0.47
C CYS A 638 27.34 -12.61 -0.87
N VAL A 639 28.50 -12.49 -1.51
CA VAL A 639 28.99 -13.43 -2.52
C VAL A 639 30.09 -14.25 -1.86
N TRP A 640 30.15 -15.57 -2.06
CA TRP A 640 31.26 -16.38 -1.58
C TRP A 640 31.78 -17.33 -2.65
N ALA A 641 32.99 -17.85 -2.44
CA ALA A 641 33.58 -18.87 -3.29
C ALA A 641 34.19 -20.02 -2.49
N MET A 642 34.07 -21.23 -3.02
CA MET A 642 34.61 -22.45 -2.45
C MET A 642 35.52 -23.17 -3.44
N ASP A 643 36.46 -23.94 -2.91
CA ASP A 643 37.29 -24.85 -3.68
C ASP A 643 36.49 -26.10 -4.06
N THR A 644 36.51 -26.46 -5.34
CA THR A 644 35.69 -27.55 -5.90
C THR A 644 36.13 -28.95 -5.47
N ASP A 645 37.42 -29.15 -5.14
CA ASP A 645 37.96 -30.44 -4.71
C ASP A 645 37.65 -30.71 -3.22
N THR A 646 37.69 -29.69 -2.37
CA THR A 646 37.63 -29.83 -0.90
C THR A 646 36.34 -29.32 -0.26
N GLY A 647 35.60 -28.43 -0.92
CA GLY A 647 34.46 -27.72 -0.34
C GLY A 647 34.86 -26.66 0.69
N ALA A 648 36.16 -26.36 0.82
CA ALA A 648 36.66 -25.33 1.72
C ALA A 648 36.30 -23.94 1.19
N MET A 649 36.04 -23.00 2.11
CA MET A 649 35.78 -21.60 1.77
C MET A 649 37.09 -20.93 1.31
N LYS A 650 37.08 -20.30 0.13
CA LYS A 650 38.23 -19.55 -0.41
C LYS A 650 38.15 -18.08 0.00
N TRP A 651 36.98 -17.46 -0.18
CA TRP A 651 36.73 -16.07 0.16
C TRP A 651 35.23 -15.79 0.32
N THR A 652 34.91 -14.74 1.07
CA THR A 652 33.56 -14.19 1.24
C THR A 652 33.63 -12.68 1.07
N PHE A 653 32.74 -12.12 0.27
CA PHE A 653 32.57 -10.67 0.07
C PHE A 653 31.15 -10.27 0.51
N PHE A 654 31.04 -9.41 1.52
CA PHE A 654 29.74 -8.95 2.02
C PHE A 654 29.22 -7.72 1.27
N THR A 655 27.96 -7.78 0.87
CA THR A 655 27.19 -6.69 0.29
C THR A 655 26.31 -6.01 1.34
N ASP A 656 25.61 -4.94 0.98
CA ASP A 656 24.72 -4.19 1.89
C ASP A 656 23.28 -4.75 1.84
N GLY A 657 23.07 -5.86 1.12
CA GLY A 657 21.79 -6.52 0.93
C GLY A 657 21.93 -7.90 0.27
N PRO A 658 20.84 -8.67 0.16
CA PRO A 658 20.89 -10.06 -0.30
C PRO A 658 21.22 -10.20 -1.78
N ILE A 659 22.01 -11.23 -2.11
CA ILE A 659 22.24 -11.67 -3.49
C ILE A 659 21.20 -12.74 -3.82
N ARG A 660 20.16 -12.35 -4.57
CA ARG A 660 19.01 -13.24 -4.87
C ARG A 660 19.16 -14.06 -6.13
N THR A 661 19.92 -13.55 -7.10
CA THR A 661 20.19 -14.24 -8.34
C THR A 661 21.64 -14.67 -8.41
N VAL A 662 21.87 -15.82 -9.03
CA VAL A 662 23.17 -16.47 -9.10
C VAL A 662 24.19 -15.55 -9.80
N PRO A 663 25.38 -15.33 -9.20
CA PRO A 663 26.46 -14.56 -9.83
C PRO A 663 26.89 -15.14 -11.18
N ALA A 664 27.53 -14.30 -12.00
CA ALA A 664 28.14 -14.72 -13.25
C ALA A 664 29.66 -14.62 -13.17
N ILE A 665 30.38 -15.62 -13.64
CA ILE A 665 31.83 -15.59 -13.81
C ILE A 665 32.13 -15.29 -15.28
N PHE A 666 32.94 -14.28 -15.57
CA PHE A 666 33.32 -13.95 -16.95
C PHE A 666 34.68 -13.26 -16.99
N GLY A 667 35.67 -13.89 -17.64
CA GLY A 667 37.01 -13.33 -17.81
C GLY A 667 37.75 -13.13 -16.48
N GLY A 668 37.72 -14.13 -15.60
CA GLY A 668 38.38 -14.11 -14.29
C GLY A 668 37.73 -13.17 -13.27
N ARG A 669 36.49 -12.72 -13.51
CA ARG A 669 35.74 -11.79 -12.66
C ARG A 669 34.39 -12.38 -12.27
N VAL A 670 33.97 -12.13 -11.05
CA VAL A 670 32.64 -12.46 -10.54
C VAL A 670 31.76 -11.21 -10.56
N PHE A 671 30.63 -11.31 -11.24
CA PHE A 671 29.61 -10.27 -11.34
C PHE A 671 28.39 -10.66 -10.52
N ALA A 672 27.99 -9.81 -9.58
CA ALA A 672 26.85 -10.06 -8.69
C ALA A 672 25.93 -8.84 -8.60
N ALA A 673 24.63 -9.11 -8.64
CA ALA A 673 23.56 -8.14 -8.51
C ALA A 673 22.92 -8.28 -7.11
N SER A 674 22.78 -7.16 -6.39
CA SER A 674 22.28 -7.12 -5.02
C SER A 674 20.98 -6.32 -4.89
N ASP A 675 20.13 -6.71 -3.95
CA ASP A 675 18.97 -5.92 -3.52
C ASP A 675 19.38 -4.55 -2.92
N ASP A 676 20.63 -4.35 -2.51
CA ASP A 676 21.14 -3.03 -2.07
C ASP A 676 21.24 -1.98 -3.19
N GLY A 677 20.93 -2.36 -4.44
CA GLY A 677 20.92 -1.48 -5.61
C GLY A 677 22.28 -1.33 -6.29
N TRP A 678 23.30 -2.09 -5.88
CA TRP A 678 24.60 -2.14 -6.54
C TRP A 678 24.80 -3.42 -7.36
N PHE A 679 25.54 -3.24 -8.44
CA PHE A 679 26.13 -4.30 -9.24
C PHE A 679 27.64 -4.34 -8.97
N TYR A 680 28.14 -5.48 -8.54
CA TYR A 680 29.50 -5.68 -8.05
C TYR A 680 30.32 -6.48 -9.06
N CYS A 681 31.58 -6.06 -9.27
CA CYS A 681 32.60 -6.83 -9.96
C CYS A 681 33.73 -7.16 -8.97
N LEU A 682 33.94 -8.44 -8.72
CA LEU A 682 34.99 -8.97 -7.85
C LEU A 682 36.03 -9.73 -8.69
N ASP A 683 37.26 -9.81 -8.21
CA ASP A 683 38.24 -10.76 -8.73
C ASP A 683 37.78 -12.20 -8.38
N ALA A 684 37.74 -13.11 -9.35
CA ALA A 684 37.24 -14.47 -9.10
C ALA A 684 38.15 -15.30 -8.20
N SER A 685 39.45 -15.01 -8.15
CA SER A 685 40.43 -15.77 -7.37
C SER A 685 40.47 -15.35 -5.90
N THR A 686 40.31 -14.06 -5.61
CA THR A 686 40.47 -13.49 -4.26
C THR A 686 39.18 -12.94 -3.63
N GLY A 687 38.14 -12.69 -4.43
CA GLY A 687 36.91 -12.02 -3.99
C GLY A 687 37.08 -10.50 -3.75
N THR A 688 38.23 -9.91 -4.08
CA THR A 688 38.46 -8.48 -3.87
C THR A 688 37.61 -7.64 -4.82
N LEU A 689 36.98 -6.59 -4.30
CA LEU A 689 36.22 -5.64 -5.10
C LEU A 689 37.12 -4.93 -6.12
N LEU A 690 36.81 -5.09 -7.40
CA LEU A 690 37.47 -4.38 -8.50
C LEU A 690 36.74 -3.06 -8.80
N TRP A 691 35.41 -3.12 -8.90
CA TRP A 691 34.54 -1.95 -9.02
C TRP A 691 33.09 -2.31 -8.62
N LYS A 692 32.28 -1.31 -8.30
CA LYS A 692 30.82 -1.46 -8.16
C LYS A 692 30.08 -0.31 -8.83
N ARG A 693 28.86 -0.57 -9.29
CA ARG A 693 28.03 0.40 -10.01
C ARG A 693 26.61 0.45 -9.45
N ARG A 694 26.10 1.64 -9.17
CA ARG A 694 24.71 1.84 -8.73
C ARG A 694 23.77 1.62 -9.91
N GLY A 695 22.69 0.87 -9.68
CA GLY A 695 21.64 0.62 -10.68
C GLY A 695 20.62 1.75 -10.78
N GLY A 696 20.00 2.10 -9.64
CA GLY A 696 18.99 3.18 -9.57
C GLY A 696 19.58 4.61 -9.52
N PRO A 697 18.75 5.64 -9.68
CA PRO A 697 19.17 7.05 -9.78
C PRO A 697 19.61 7.67 -8.44
N SER A 698 19.29 7.06 -7.28
CA SER A 698 19.65 7.60 -5.96
C SER A 698 20.00 6.52 -4.94
N ASN A 699 20.28 6.95 -3.71
CA ASN A 699 20.53 6.12 -2.52
C ASN A 699 19.28 5.80 -1.70
N ARG A 700 18.07 6.13 -2.17
CA ARG A 700 16.81 5.90 -1.43
C ARG A 700 16.61 4.42 -1.11
N LYS A 701 16.42 4.11 0.17
CA LYS A 701 16.17 2.76 0.68
C LYS A 701 14.74 2.59 1.18
N ALA A 702 14.32 1.33 1.27
CA ALA A 702 13.06 0.86 1.82
C ALA A 702 13.29 -0.43 2.63
N MET A 703 12.30 -0.85 3.42
CA MET A 703 12.30 -2.21 3.96
C MET A 703 11.75 -3.18 2.90
N GLY A 704 12.54 -4.19 2.52
CA GLY A 704 12.21 -5.20 1.51
C GLY A 704 12.49 -6.61 2.05
N ASP A 705 11.46 -7.46 2.13
CA ASP A 705 11.52 -8.82 2.73
C ASP A 705 12.22 -8.87 4.10
N ARG A 706 11.86 -7.89 4.96
CA ARG A 706 12.41 -7.62 6.29
C ARG A 706 13.87 -7.14 6.34
N ARG A 707 14.43 -6.64 5.22
CA ARG A 707 15.82 -6.12 5.11
C ARG A 707 15.85 -4.66 4.66
N LEU A 708 16.90 -3.91 5.05
CA LEU A 708 17.12 -2.56 4.53
C LEU A 708 17.77 -2.63 3.13
N VAL A 709 17.02 -2.29 2.08
CA VAL A 709 17.42 -2.50 0.66
C VAL A 709 17.15 -1.25 -0.20
N SER A 710 17.62 -1.23 -1.44
CA SER A 710 17.30 -0.18 -2.41
C SER A 710 15.82 -0.21 -2.81
N VAL A 711 15.23 0.95 -3.12
CA VAL A 711 13.92 1.02 -3.82
C VAL A 711 14.03 0.46 -5.25
N TRP A 712 15.25 0.44 -5.82
CA TRP A 712 15.60 -0.28 -7.04
C TRP A 712 16.49 -1.48 -6.71
N PRO A 713 15.93 -2.59 -6.19
CA PRO A 713 16.69 -3.82 -5.97
C PRO A 713 17.05 -4.46 -7.32
N SER A 714 18.14 -5.22 -7.38
CA SER A 714 18.58 -5.91 -8.60
C SER A 714 18.17 -7.38 -8.56
N ARG A 715 16.90 -7.67 -8.87
CA ARG A 715 16.31 -9.03 -8.84
C ARG A 715 16.39 -9.80 -10.16
N CYS A 716 17.23 -9.33 -11.08
CA CYS A 716 17.49 -10.01 -12.34
C CYS A 716 18.88 -10.65 -12.39
N GLY A 717 18.93 -11.85 -12.96
CA GLY A 717 20.17 -12.58 -13.18
C GLY A 717 21.11 -11.85 -14.15
N VAL A 718 22.40 -12.02 -13.93
CA VAL A 718 23.47 -11.38 -14.71
C VAL A 718 23.68 -12.11 -16.05
N LEU A 719 23.84 -11.37 -17.15
CA LEU A 719 24.06 -11.91 -18.48
C LEU A 719 25.36 -11.35 -19.09
N PRO A 720 26.46 -12.11 -19.10
CA PRO A 720 27.63 -11.83 -19.92
C PRO A 720 27.42 -12.33 -21.35
N VAL A 721 27.52 -11.45 -22.34
CA VAL A 721 27.41 -11.78 -23.77
C VAL A 721 28.09 -10.71 -24.63
N GLY A 722 28.62 -11.08 -25.79
CA GLY A 722 29.20 -10.12 -26.75
C GLY A 722 30.40 -9.32 -26.23
N GLY A 723 31.15 -9.86 -25.25
CA GLY A 723 32.23 -9.15 -24.57
C GLY A 723 31.78 -8.10 -23.54
N ARG A 724 30.47 -7.98 -23.29
CA ARG A 724 29.85 -7.07 -22.32
C ARG A 724 29.18 -7.84 -21.20
N VAL A 725 28.79 -7.14 -20.13
CA VAL A 725 27.97 -7.68 -19.05
C VAL A 725 26.71 -6.84 -18.84
N HIS A 726 25.57 -7.50 -18.65
CA HIS A 726 24.27 -6.88 -18.47
C HIS A 726 23.65 -7.23 -17.12
N PHE A 727 22.98 -6.24 -16.51
CA PHE A 727 22.17 -6.40 -15.30
C PHE A 727 20.98 -5.44 -15.34
N VAL A 728 19.97 -5.69 -14.48
CA VAL A 728 18.76 -4.86 -14.39
C VAL A 728 18.50 -4.49 -12.94
N ALA A 729 18.30 -3.20 -12.67
CA ALA A 729 17.90 -2.69 -11.37
C ALA A 729 16.53 -2.01 -11.44
N GLY A 730 15.72 -2.21 -10.39
CA GLY A 730 14.33 -1.77 -10.35
C GLY A 730 13.38 -2.95 -10.46
N LEU A 731 12.37 -2.94 -9.59
CA LEU A 731 11.25 -3.90 -9.59
C LEU A 731 9.92 -3.24 -9.98
N TRP A 732 9.80 -1.93 -9.69
CA TRP A 732 8.58 -1.15 -9.79
C TRP A 732 8.61 -0.26 -11.04
N PRO A 733 7.78 -0.51 -12.07
CA PRO A 733 7.76 0.32 -13.28
C PRO A 733 7.62 1.83 -13.03
N VAL A 734 6.98 2.23 -11.92
CA VAL A 734 6.73 3.63 -11.54
C VAL A 734 7.91 4.32 -10.85
N GLU A 735 8.78 3.58 -10.17
CA GLU A 735 10.05 4.10 -9.66
C GLU A 735 11.13 4.08 -10.76
N GLY A 736 10.91 3.32 -11.84
CA GLY A 736 11.79 3.20 -13.00
C GLY A 736 12.54 1.87 -13.05
N ILE A 737 12.90 1.44 -14.26
CA ILE A 737 13.56 0.15 -14.55
C ILE A 737 14.78 0.43 -15.40
N PHE A 738 15.96 0.04 -14.91
CA PHE A 738 17.26 0.43 -15.45
C PHE A 738 18.01 -0.81 -15.93
N VAL A 739 17.99 -1.03 -17.24
CA VAL A 739 18.72 -2.12 -17.91
C VAL A 739 20.06 -1.59 -18.41
N TYR A 740 21.16 -2.16 -17.94
CA TYR A 740 22.50 -1.72 -18.30
C TYR A 740 23.22 -2.70 -19.21
N SER A 741 24.10 -2.15 -20.05
CA SER A 741 25.24 -2.87 -20.63
C SER A 741 26.53 -2.17 -20.22
N LEU A 742 27.45 -2.93 -19.61
CA LEU A 742 28.73 -2.44 -19.13
C LEU A 742 29.91 -3.13 -19.82
N ASP A 743 31.02 -2.40 -19.92
CA ASP A 743 32.34 -3.00 -20.08
C ASP A 743 32.70 -3.79 -18.80
N PRO A 744 33.07 -5.08 -18.91
CA PRO A 744 33.30 -5.95 -17.75
C PRO A 744 34.61 -5.65 -17.03
N ALA A 745 35.58 -5.00 -17.66
CA ALA A 745 36.87 -4.69 -17.05
C ALA A 745 36.80 -3.44 -16.16
N THR A 746 36.04 -2.44 -16.58
CA THR A 746 36.01 -1.08 -16.01
C THR A 746 34.69 -0.69 -15.35
N GLY A 747 33.58 -1.38 -15.67
CA GLY A 747 32.24 -0.98 -15.23
C GLY A 747 31.68 0.24 -15.96
N ASN A 748 32.35 0.72 -17.01
CA ASN A 748 31.88 1.82 -17.83
C ASN A 748 30.61 1.43 -18.62
N VAL A 749 29.69 2.37 -18.76
CA VAL A 749 28.44 2.15 -19.49
C VAL A 749 28.71 2.08 -20.99
N SER A 750 28.35 0.97 -21.62
CA SER A 750 28.19 0.89 -23.07
C SER A 750 26.86 1.51 -23.49
N TRP A 751 25.78 1.20 -22.77
CA TRP A 751 24.48 1.87 -22.87
C TRP A 751 23.62 1.62 -21.62
N LEU A 752 22.61 2.46 -21.42
CA LEU A 752 21.55 2.33 -20.42
C LEU A 752 20.19 2.43 -21.13
N ASN A 753 19.26 1.54 -20.81
CA ASN A 753 17.83 1.72 -21.10
C ASN A 753 17.10 1.92 -19.77
N ASP A 754 16.71 3.18 -19.52
CA ASP A 754 15.83 3.64 -18.44
C ASP A 754 14.36 3.76 -18.89
N SER A 755 14.11 3.65 -20.20
CA SER A 755 12.77 3.70 -20.78
C SER A 755 11.90 2.50 -20.43
N ALA A 756 12.44 1.37 -19.96
CA ALA A 756 11.71 0.11 -19.78
C ALA A 756 10.59 0.16 -18.71
N GLY A 757 10.60 1.19 -17.84
CA GLY A 757 9.52 1.49 -16.88
C GLY A 757 8.36 2.31 -17.49
N ALA A 758 7.38 2.62 -16.65
CA ALA A 758 6.22 3.52 -16.85
C ALA A 758 5.84 3.94 -18.30
N LYS A 759 5.43 2.98 -19.15
CA LYS A 759 4.87 3.23 -20.49
C LYS A 759 3.35 3.12 -20.50
N PRO A 760 2.64 3.91 -21.34
CA PRO A 760 1.26 3.63 -21.70
C PRO A 760 1.20 2.30 -22.46
N VAL A 761 0.48 1.31 -21.92
CA VAL A 761 0.26 0.00 -22.54
C VAL A 761 -1.23 -0.35 -22.53
N ILE A 762 -1.67 -1.08 -23.55
CA ILE A 762 -3.02 -1.67 -23.59
C ILE A 762 -2.99 -2.92 -22.73
N MET A 763 -3.85 -2.96 -21.72
CA MET A 763 -3.97 -4.11 -20.81
C MET A 763 -4.86 -5.21 -21.43
N PRO A 764 -4.81 -6.47 -20.95
CA PRO A 764 -5.55 -7.61 -21.51
C PRO A 764 -7.10 -7.50 -21.59
N HIS A 765 -7.68 -6.38 -21.13
CA HIS A 765 -9.10 -6.07 -21.14
C HIS A 765 -9.36 -4.72 -21.85
N ASP A 766 -8.55 -4.43 -22.87
CA ASP A 766 -8.66 -3.32 -23.84
C ASP A 766 -8.63 -1.87 -23.25
N GLY A 767 -8.16 -1.68 -22.01
CA GLY A 767 -7.93 -0.37 -21.37
C GLY A 767 -6.46 0.08 -21.37
N VAL A 768 -6.21 1.40 -21.52
CA VAL A 768 -4.86 2.00 -21.50
C VAL A 768 -4.41 2.30 -20.07
N ALA A 769 -3.16 1.95 -19.75
CA ALA A 769 -2.60 2.03 -18.40
C ALA A 769 -1.12 2.40 -18.40
N LEU A 770 -0.62 3.06 -17.35
CA LEU A 770 0.83 3.14 -17.13
C LEU A 770 1.33 1.84 -16.48
N GLY A 771 2.08 1.06 -17.26
CA GLY A 771 2.69 -0.21 -16.90
C GLY A 771 4.16 -0.27 -17.35
N GLY A 772 4.77 -1.46 -17.37
CA GLY A 772 6.15 -1.63 -17.82
C GLY A 772 6.74 -2.95 -17.36
N VAL A 773 8.06 -3.09 -17.53
CA VAL A 773 8.79 -4.33 -17.19
C VAL A 773 8.93 -4.44 -15.67
N ALA A 774 8.15 -5.30 -15.02
CA ALA A 774 8.34 -5.64 -13.60
C ALA A 774 9.51 -6.63 -13.45
N ALA A 775 10.74 -6.15 -13.59
CA ALA A 775 11.93 -6.97 -13.85
C ALA A 775 12.28 -7.92 -12.69
N GLN A 776 12.13 -9.23 -12.92
CA GLN A 776 12.47 -10.28 -11.95
C GLN A 776 12.76 -11.61 -12.68
N GLY A 777 13.84 -12.29 -12.26
CA GLY A 777 14.28 -13.57 -12.82
C GLY A 777 15.50 -13.45 -13.74
N TYR A 778 15.91 -14.55 -14.36
CA TYR A 778 17.16 -14.59 -15.12
C TYR A 778 17.01 -14.03 -16.55
N THR A 779 17.80 -13.01 -16.86
CA THR A 779 17.94 -12.51 -18.24
C THR A 779 18.56 -13.57 -19.15
N ALA A 780 18.14 -13.65 -20.41
CA ALA A 780 18.58 -14.70 -21.34
C ALA A 780 18.79 -14.19 -22.77
N LEU A 781 19.73 -14.79 -23.49
CA LEU A 781 19.98 -14.55 -24.91
C LEU A 781 18.92 -15.28 -25.77
N LYS A 782 18.37 -14.61 -26.79
CA LYS A 782 17.30 -15.15 -27.64
C LYS A 782 17.76 -16.23 -28.65
N GLY A 783 19.03 -16.24 -29.02
CA GLY A 783 19.61 -17.15 -30.02
C GLY A 783 21.07 -16.78 -30.34
N SER A 784 21.85 -17.67 -30.96
CA SER A 784 23.31 -17.50 -31.04
C SER A 784 23.77 -16.44 -32.02
N ASN A 785 22.95 -16.22 -33.05
CA ASN A 785 23.13 -15.17 -34.05
C ASN A 785 22.20 -13.96 -33.75
N SER A 786 21.67 -13.85 -32.52
CA SER A 786 20.73 -12.82 -32.13
C SER A 786 21.42 -11.69 -31.36
N ASP A 787 21.25 -10.44 -31.82
CA ASP A 787 21.56 -9.25 -31.03
C ASP A 787 20.49 -8.97 -29.94
N ARG A 788 19.74 -9.98 -29.47
CA ARG A 788 18.55 -9.76 -28.62
C ARG A 788 18.61 -10.54 -27.32
N MET A 789 18.34 -9.85 -26.22
CA MET A 789 18.16 -10.46 -24.89
C MET A 789 16.74 -10.22 -24.37
N TYR A 790 16.26 -11.16 -23.57
CA TYR A 790 15.03 -11.04 -22.81
C TYR A 790 15.32 -10.57 -21.37
N VAL A 791 14.57 -9.57 -20.93
CA VAL A 791 14.42 -9.20 -19.52
C VAL A 791 13.09 -9.78 -19.02
N PRO A 792 13.12 -10.78 -18.12
CA PRO A 792 11.91 -11.44 -17.62
C PRO A 792 11.14 -10.53 -16.66
N ALA A 793 9.82 -10.71 -16.63
CA ALA A 793 8.92 -9.88 -15.84
C ALA A 793 7.79 -10.67 -15.17
N SER A 794 8.08 -11.86 -14.62
CA SER A 794 7.08 -12.71 -13.95
C SER A 794 5.85 -12.96 -14.86
N TRP A 795 4.63 -12.65 -14.41
CA TRP A 795 3.38 -12.69 -15.21
C TRP A 795 3.03 -11.35 -15.90
N ALA A 796 3.92 -10.36 -15.85
CA ALA A 796 3.82 -9.11 -16.61
C ALA A 796 4.53 -9.23 -17.97
N MET A 797 4.48 -8.17 -18.77
CA MET A 797 5.13 -8.14 -20.09
C MET A 797 6.67 -8.15 -19.93
N PRO A 798 7.39 -9.17 -20.43
CA PRO A 798 8.85 -9.11 -20.53
C PRO A 798 9.25 -8.05 -21.58
N ALA A 799 10.52 -7.65 -21.56
CA ALA A 799 11.08 -6.85 -22.66
C ALA A 799 12.11 -7.63 -23.46
N GLU A 800 12.09 -7.44 -24.78
CA GLU A 800 13.19 -7.78 -25.67
C GLU A 800 13.99 -6.52 -25.99
N LEU A 801 15.30 -6.56 -25.73
CA LEU A 801 16.22 -5.44 -25.97
C LEU A 801 17.38 -5.87 -26.88
N SER A 802 17.86 -4.94 -27.70
CA SER A 802 19.13 -5.08 -28.41
C SER A 802 20.31 -5.14 -27.42
N ILE A 803 21.22 -6.10 -27.61
CA ILE A 803 22.46 -6.26 -26.84
C ILE A 803 23.48 -5.18 -27.24
N SER A 804 23.56 -4.86 -28.53
CA SER A 804 24.49 -3.86 -29.06
C SER A 804 24.12 -2.42 -28.66
N THR A 805 22.83 -2.07 -28.68
CA THR A 805 22.34 -0.68 -28.52
C THR A 805 21.42 -0.42 -27.32
N GLY A 806 20.85 -1.45 -26.71
CA GLY A 806 19.85 -1.30 -25.64
C GLY A 806 18.46 -0.86 -26.13
N THR A 807 18.22 -0.73 -27.43
CA THR A 807 16.89 -0.39 -27.94
C THR A 807 15.89 -1.49 -27.64
N MET A 808 14.76 -1.13 -27.04
CA MET A 808 13.64 -2.03 -26.78
C MET A 808 12.74 -2.10 -28.02
N GLU A 809 12.37 -3.29 -28.46
CA GLU A 809 11.44 -3.44 -29.60
C GLU A 809 9.99 -3.07 -29.22
N PRO A 810 9.17 -2.56 -30.16
CA PRO A 810 7.74 -2.38 -29.95
C PRO A 810 7.06 -3.75 -29.98
N TRP A 811 6.91 -4.37 -28.80
CA TRP A 811 6.23 -5.66 -28.68
C TRP A 811 4.71 -5.50 -28.83
N TYR A 812 4.15 -5.99 -29.94
CA TYR A 812 2.71 -6.01 -30.15
C TYR A 812 2.10 -7.27 -29.54
N GLN A 813 1.05 -7.13 -28.74
CA GLN A 813 0.26 -8.27 -28.28
C GLN A 813 -0.59 -8.78 -29.45
N GLU A 814 -0.09 -9.75 -30.22
CA GLU A 814 -0.99 -10.59 -31.02
C GLU A 814 -1.87 -11.39 -30.05
N LYS A 815 -3.20 -11.19 -30.11
CA LYS A 815 -4.20 -12.03 -29.44
C LYS A 815 -4.15 -13.43 -30.08
N HIS A 816 -3.18 -14.26 -29.69
CA HIS A 816 -3.18 -15.67 -30.07
C HIS A 816 -4.43 -16.35 -29.50
N ASN A 817 -5.26 -16.88 -30.41
CA ASN A 817 -6.50 -17.58 -30.07
C ASN A 817 -6.21 -18.86 -29.29
N GLY A 818 -6.35 -18.80 -27.97
CA GLY A 818 -6.26 -19.95 -27.06
C GLY A 818 -5.09 -19.82 -26.07
N SER A 819 -5.43 -19.56 -24.80
CA SER A 819 -4.55 -19.44 -23.64
C SER A 819 -3.59 -18.23 -23.62
N PRO A 820 -3.79 -17.25 -22.70
CA PRO A 820 -2.83 -16.16 -22.48
C PRO A 820 -1.55 -16.58 -21.74
N ASN A 821 -1.41 -17.87 -21.40
CA ASN A 821 -0.26 -18.42 -20.69
C ASN A 821 0.91 -18.75 -21.61
N VAL A 822 1.46 -17.75 -22.29
CA VAL A 822 2.88 -17.83 -22.70
C VAL A 822 3.68 -17.40 -21.47
N ASP A 823 4.04 -18.38 -20.65
CA ASP A 823 4.70 -18.17 -19.36
C ASP A 823 6.16 -17.74 -19.59
N PHE A 824 6.36 -16.46 -19.95
CA PHE A 824 7.69 -15.88 -20.18
C PHE A 824 8.51 -15.79 -18.89
N GLY A 825 7.87 -15.70 -17.71
CA GLY A 825 8.52 -15.97 -16.43
C GLY A 825 9.05 -17.41 -16.35
N GLY A 826 8.30 -18.35 -16.91
CA GLY A 826 8.66 -19.77 -17.06
C GLY A 826 9.85 -20.07 -17.99
N ILE A 827 10.38 -19.13 -18.79
CA ILE A 827 11.57 -19.39 -19.63
C ILE A 827 12.81 -19.74 -18.77
N VAL A 828 12.84 -19.36 -17.48
CA VAL A 828 14.01 -19.66 -16.62
C VAL A 828 13.70 -20.13 -15.18
N SER A 829 12.43 -20.16 -14.73
CA SER A 829 12.14 -20.45 -13.30
C SER A 829 11.46 -21.78 -12.96
N SER A 830 11.15 -22.67 -13.91
CA SER A 830 10.55 -23.97 -13.54
C SER A 830 10.74 -25.12 -14.53
N TRP A 831 11.19 -26.28 -13.99
CA TRP A 831 11.23 -27.65 -14.55
C TRP A 831 12.32 -28.01 -15.60
N PRO A 832 12.95 -29.20 -15.50
CA PRO A 832 13.23 -30.02 -14.31
C PRO A 832 14.54 -29.62 -13.62
N VAL A 833 14.80 -30.23 -12.46
CA VAL A 833 16.14 -30.26 -11.84
C VAL A 833 16.95 -31.33 -12.57
N SER A 834 17.64 -30.93 -13.63
CA SER A 834 18.43 -31.82 -14.48
C SER A 834 19.61 -31.12 -15.12
N VAL A 835 20.69 -31.87 -15.36
CA VAL A 835 21.88 -31.43 -16.08
C VAL A 835 22.13 -32.36 -17.27
N VAL A 836 22.30 -31.79 -18.45
CA VAL A 836 22.66 -32.53 -19.66
C VAL A 836 24.18 -32.49 -19.84
N THR A 837 24.80 -33.66 -19.93
CA THR A 837 26.23 -33.85 -20.23
C THR A 837 26.38 -34.68 -21.51
N PRO A 838 27.56 -34.72 -22.17
CA PRO A 838 27.72 -35.45 -23.43
C PRO A 838 27.43 -36.95 -23.34
N ASN A 839 27.57 -37.56 -22.15
CA ASN A 839 27.34 -38.98 -21.93
C ASN A 839 25.97 -39.33 -21.33
N ARG A 840 25.29 -38.40 -20.63
CA ARG A 840 24.03 -38.67 -19.93
C ARG A 840 23.28 -37.39 -19.53
N THR A 841 21.95 -37.46 -19.44
CA THR A 841 21.16 -36.51 -18.64
C THR A 841 21.03 -37.02 -17.20
N TYR A 842 21.47 -36.22 -16.23
CA TYR A 842 21.31 -36.47 -14.80
C TYR A 842 20.07 -35.75 -14.30
N THR A 843 19.24 -36.42 -13.48
CA THR A 843 17.98 -35.87 -12.95
C THR A 843 17.94 -35.89 -11.42
N ALA A 844 16.90 -35.28 -10.82
CA ALA A 844 16.63 -35.39 -9.39
C ALA A 844 16.55 -36.84 -8.88
N SER A 845 16.04 -37.81 -9.67
CA SER A 845 16.02 -39.22 -9.25
C SER A 845 17.41 -39.83 -9.19
N ASP A 846 18.33 -39.40 -10.06
CA ASP A 846 19.73 -39.84 -10.03
C ASP A 846 20.45 -39.28 -8.80
N ALA A 847 20.18 -38.02 -8.42
CA ALA A 847 20.69 -37.45 -7.18
C ALA A 847 20.23 -38.24 -5.95
N THR A 848 18.95 -38.63 -5.88
CA THR A 848 18.44 -39.52 -4.81
C THR A 848 19.15 -40.89 -4.83
N GLY A 849 19.41 -41.45 -6.03
CA GLY A 849 20.19 -42.69 -6.20
C GLY A 849 21.66 -42.59 -5.74
N LEU A 850 22.23 -41.39 -5.76
CA LEU A 850 23.57 -41.07 -5.22
C LEU A 850 23.58 -40.81 -3.70
N GLY A 851 22.45 -41.02 -3.01
CA GLY A 851 22.33 -40.86 -1.56
C GLY A 851 22.16 -39.42 -1.06
N VAL A 852 21.76 -38.49 -1.92
CA VAL A 852 21.40 -37.11 -1.51
C VAL A 852 20.17 -37.16 -0.60
N SER A 853 20.28 -36.64 0.63
CA SER A 853 19.16 -36.55 1.56
C SER A 853 18.44 -35.21 1.44
N GLY A 854 17.11 -35.23 1.24
CA GLY A 854 16.27 -34.06 1.01
C GLY A 854 15.77 -33.99 -0.44
N THR A 855 15.02 -32.95 -0.79
CA THR A 855 14.55 -32.76 -2.18
C THR A 855 15.63 -32.04 -2.98
N PRO A 856 16.20 -32.64 -4.07
CA PRO A 856 17.09 -31.94 -4.98
C PRO A 856 16.34 -30.79 -5.65
N ALA A 857 16.93 -29.60 -5.60
CA ALA A 857 16.27 -28.36 -6.02
C ALA A 857 17.06 -27.63 -7.11
N ASN A 858 18.40 -27.75 -7.16
CA ASN A 858 19.22 -27.32 -8.29
C ASN A 858 20.41 -28.27 -8.50
N MET A 859 20.93 -28.32 -9.74
CA MET A 859 22.08 -29.17 -10.14
C MET A 859 22.94 -28.46 -11.18
N SER A 860 24.26 -28.68 -11.14
CA SER A 860 25.21 -28.22 -12.17
C SER A 860 26.37 -29.20 -12.34
N ALA A 861 27.08 -29.14 -13.48
CA ALA A 861 28.25 -29.98 -13.74
C ALA A 861 29.41 -29.18 -14.36
N ALA A 862 30.56 -29.21 -13.68
CA ALA A 862 31.79 -28.47 -14.00
C ALA A 862 32.99 -29.12 -13.30
N ASP A 863 34.23 -28.84 -13.74
CA ASP A 863 35.46 -29.38 -13.11
C ASP A 863 35.44 -30.92 -12.89
N GLY A 864 34.80 -31.64 -13.83
CA GLY A 864 34.61 -33.10 -13.78
C GLY A 864 33.67 -33.60 -12.66
N LYS A 865 32.93 -32.70 -12.01
CA LYS A 865 32.12 -32.95 -10.82
C LYS A 865 30.64 -32.60 -11.04
N LEU A 866 29.76 -33.33 -10.36
CA LEU A 866 28.32 -33.05 -10.28
C LEU A 866 28.01 -32.38 -8.94
N PHE A 867 27.45 -31.18 -8.99
CA PHE A 867 26.94 -30.46 -7.83
C PHE A 867 25.43 -30.65 -7.74
N VAL A 868 24.94 -31.01 -6.55
CA VAL A 868 23.51 -31.10 -6.25
C VAL A 868 23.21 -30.22 -5.04
N VAL A 869 22.23 -29.34 -5.14
CA VAL A 869 21.75 -28.50 -4.05
C VAL A 869 20.33 -28.87 -3.70
N THR A 870 20.07 -29.09 -2.41
CA THR A 870 18.74 -29.43 -1.90
C THR A 870 17.94 -28.21 -1.46
N GLY A 871 16.63 -28.33 -1.38
CA GLY A 871 15.75 -27.30 -0.82
C GLY A 871 16.00 -26.99 0.67
N SER A 872 16.84 -27.77 1.36
CA SER A 872 17.34 -27.50 2.71
C SER A 872 18.66 -26.71 2.75
N GLY A 873 19.14 -26.20 1.60
CA GLY A 873 20.41 -25.47 1.51
C GLY A 873 21.66 -26.34 1.61
N THR A 874 21.53 -27.67 1.50
CA THR A 874 22.68 -28.60 1.52
C THR A 874 23.28 -28.73 0.13
N ILE A 875 24.59 -28.55 0.00
CA ILE A 875 25.33 -28.74 -1.25
C ILE A 875 26.10 -30.06 -1.16
N TRP A 876 25.96 -30.88 -2.19
CA TRP A 876 26.62 -32.18 -2.36
C TRP A 876 27.47 -32.14 -3.62
N CYS A 877 28.74 -32.52 -3.51
CA CYS A 877 29.67 -32.55 -4.63
C CYS A 877 30.11 -33.99 -4.90
N TYR A 878 29.93 -34.46 -6.13
CA TYR A 878 30.28 -35.80 -6.57
C TYR A 878 31.32 -35.78 -7.69
N GLY A 879 32.23 -36.75 -7.70
CA GLY A 879 33.33 -36.85 -8.66
C GLY A 879 33.75 -38.31 -8.90
N GLY A 880 34.67 -38.53 -9.85
CA GLY A 880 35.03 -39.87 -10.32
C GLY A 880 35.90 -40.71 -9.37
N THR A 881 36.53 -40.09 -8.37
CA THR A 881 37.45 -40.75 -7.45
C THR A 881 36.76 -41.03 -6.13
N GLN A 882 36.84 -42.26 -5.62
CA GLN A 882 36.28 -42.59 -4.31
C GLN A 882 37.10 -41.95 -3.18
N VAL A 883 36.45 -41.14 -2.35
CA VAL A 883 37.05 -40.55 -1.13
C VAL A 883 36.63 -41.38 0.08
N ALA A 884 37.59 -41.85 0.88
CA ALA A 884 37.32 -42.74 2.01
C ALA A 884 36.51 -42.06 3.15
N SER A 885 36.82 -40.79 3.41
CA SER A 885 36.11 -39.94 4.39
C SER A 885 35.82 -38.57 3.76
N PRO A 886 34.73 -38.43 2.99
CA PRO A 886 34.37 -37.16 2.35
C PRO A 886 34.18 -36.04 3.38
N PRO A 887 34.82 -34.85 3.24
CA PRO A 887 34.61 -33.74 4.15
C PRO A 887 33.13 -33.34 4.26
N ALA A 888 32.66 -33.22 5.50
CA ALA A 888 31.32 -32.77 5.83
C ALA A 888 31.42 -31.45 6.59
N TRP A 889 31.17 -30.35 5.88
CA TRP A 889 31.18 -29.00 6.46
C TRP A 889 29.80 -28.69 7.05
N GLY A 890 29.75 -28.48 8.37
CA GLY A 890 28.53 -28.06 9.07
C GLY A 890 28.48 -26.54 9.33
N ASP A 891 27.30 -26.04 9.64
CA ASP A 891 27.11 -24.71 10.22
C ASP A 891 27.61 -24.71 11.68
N ASN A 892 28.92 -24.61 11.86
CA ASN A 892 29.49 -24.31 13.18
C ASN A 892 29.00 -22.90 13.59
N VAL A 893 28.12 -22.87 14.59
CA VAL A 893 27.65 -21.63 15.22
C VAL A 893 28.63 -21.27 16.32
N THR A 894 29.17 -20.06 16.30
CA THR A 894 29.85 -19.46 17.47
C THR A 894 28.86 -18.50 18.15
N PRO A 895 28.13 -18.92 19.21
CA PRO A 895 27.06 -18.10 19.76
C PRO A 895 27.60 -16.78 20.34
N LEU A 896 26.84 -15.70 20.17
CA LEU A 896 27.14 -14.43 20.84
C LEU A 896 27.01 -14.61 22.36
N THR A 897 28.10 -14.41 23.08
CA THR A 897 28.13 -14.43 24.55
C THR A 897 27.75 -13.08 25.13
N ALA A 898 27.23 -13.09 26.35
CA ALA A 898 26.99 -11.84 27.10
C ALA A 898 28.33 -11.21 27.52
N GLY A 899 28.47 -9.90 27.32
CA GLY A 899 29.65 -9.17 27.76
C GLY A 899 29.70 -8.95 29.27
N GLY A 900 30.92 -8.85 29.79
CA GLY A 900 31.20 -8.29 31.13
C GLY A 900 31.30 -6.76 31.15
N ASP A 901 30.99 -6.10 30.02
CA ASP A 901 30.98 -4.65 29.87
C ASP A 901 29.63 -4.03 30.30
N ALA A 902 29.59 -2.68 30.33
CA ALA A 902 28.38 -1.94 30.65
C ALA A 902 27.30 -2.00 29.55
N TRP A 903 27.62 -2.41 28.31
CA TRP A 903 26.63 -2.48 27.23
C TRP A 903 25.58 -3.56 27.47
N ASN A 904 25.95 -4.67 28.10
CA ASN A 904 25.02 -5.71 28.54
C ASN A 904 23.88 -5.11 29.38
N THR A 905 24.19 -4.33 30.42
CA THR A 905 23.19 -3.66 31.28
C THR A 905 22.51 -2.46 30.60
N ARG A 906 23.25 -1.68 29.79
CA ARG A 906 22.66 -0.54 29.05
C ARG A 906 21.58 -0.99 28.08
N VAL A 907 21.82 -2.06 27.31
CA VAL A 907 20.84 -2.58 26.35
C VAL A 907 19.62 -3.14 27.06
N SER A 908 19.76 -3.86 28.17
CA SER A 908 18.59 -4.33 28.94
C SER A 908 17.75 -3.16 29.45
N THR A 909 18.38 -2.05 29.87
CA THR A 909 17.71 -0.82 30.28
C THR A 909 16.99 -0.13 29.11
N ILE A 910 17.63 -0.02 27.94
CA ILE A 910 17.03 0.57 26.72
C ILE A 910 15.79 -0.22 26.29
N LEU A 911 15.89 -1.56 26.24
CA LEU A 911 14.78 -2.43 25.81
C LEU A 911 13.60 -2.38 26.79
N ALA A 912 13.87 -2.40 28.10
CA ALA A 912 12.84 -2.27 29.12
C ALA A 912 12.15 -0.90 29.09
N ALA A 913 12.91 0.19 28.96
CA ALA A 913 12.37 1.55 29.00
C ALA A 913 11.71 2.02 27.69
N SER A 914 12.10 1.46 26.54
CA SER A 914 11.51 1.77 25.23
C SER A 914 10.21 1.00 24.93
N ALA A 915 9.94 -0.09 25.66
CA ALA A 915 8.83 -1.02 25.38
C ALA A 915 8.77 -1.46 23.90
N ALA A 916 9.93 -1.59 23.23
CA ALA A 916 10.02 -1.95 21.83
C ALA A 916 10.00 -3.49 21.66
N THR A 917 8.86 -4.03 21.22
CA THR A 917 8.61 -5.49 21.13
C THR A 917 8.76 -6.10 19.74
N HIS A 918 8.91 -5.28 18.69
CA HIS A 918 8.94 -5.71 17.28
C HIS A 918 9.55 -4.60 16.39
N GLY A 919 9.67 -4.86 15.08
CA GLY A 919 10.02 -3.86 14.07
C GLY A 919 11.52 -3.70 13.84
N VAL A 920 11.97 -2.54 13.36
CA VAL A 920 13.40 -2.28 13.10
C VAL A 920 14.05 -1.53 14.26
N CYS A 921 15.18 -2.06 14.72
CA CYS A 921 16.11 -1.36 15.60
C CYS A 921 17.31 -0.87 14.77
N MET A 922 17.46 0.44 14.62
CA MET A 922 18.58 1.04 13.90
C MET A 922 19.71 1.38 14.88
N VAL A 923 20.96 1.08 14.54
CA VAL A 923 22.13 1.53 15.30
C VAL A 923 22.94 2.49 14.43
N LEU A 924 23.02 3.76 14.81
CA LEU A 924 23.75 4.79 14.08
C LEU A 924 25.01 5.17 14.88
N GLY A 925 26.19 4.95 14.32
CA GLY A 925 27.45 5.05 15.08
C GLY A 925 27.56 3.92 16.10
N VAL A 926 28.20 2.82 15.69
CA VAL A 926 28.20 1.55 16.45
C VAL A 926 29.19 1.55 17.62
N GLY A 927 30.05 2.57 17.71
CA GLY A 927 31.10 2.66 18.72
C GLY A 927 32.14 1.55 18.54
N ASP A 928 32.25 0.67 19.53
CA ASP A 928 33.05 -0.56 19.51
C ASP A 928 32.29 -1.79 18.96
N GLY A 929 31.01 -1.61 18.57
CA GLY A 929 30.13 -2.66 18.08
C GLY A 929 29.40 -3.47 19.17
N ARG A 930 29.77 -3.33 20.45
CA ARG A 930 29.20 -4.13 21.54
C ARG A 930 27.72 -3.85 21.79
N VAL A 931 27.26 -2.62 21.52
CA VAL A 931 25.83 -2.27 21.50
C VAL A 931 25.03 -3.13 20.51
N VAL A 932 25.61 -3.42 19.34
CA VAL A 932 24.93 -4.22 18.29
C VAL A 932 24.86 -5.67 18.72
N GLU A 933 25.96 -6.23 19.26
CA GLU A 933 26.01 -7.61 19.75
C GLU A 933 25.01 -7.85 20.87
N GLU A 934 24.91 -6.93 21.84
CA GLU A 934 23.94 -7.03 22.93
C GLU A 934 22.49 -6.82 22.45
N LEU A 935 22.23 -5.93 21.48
CA LEU A 935 20.89 -5.79 20.87
C LEU A 935 20.45 -7.04 20.11
N VAL A 936 21.37 -7.71 19.41
CA VAL A 936 21.08 -8.98 18.73
C VAL A 936 20.82 -10.11 19.73
N ARG A 937 21.55 -10.14 20.85
CA ARG A 937 21.41 -11.15 21.91
C ARG A 937 20.17 -10.95 22.80
N GLN A 938 19.78 -9.71 23.05
CA GLN A 938 18.75 -9.38 24.07
C GLN A 938 17.40 -8.95 23.49
N ALA A 939 17.36 -8.32 22.30
CA ALA A 939 16.10 -7.80 21.77
C ALA A 939 15.23 -8.93 21.17
N PRO A 940 13.88 -8.78 21.17
CA PRO A 940 12.96 -9.80 20.69
C PRO A 940 13.27 -10.31 19.27
N LEU A 941 12.91 -11.57 18.99
CA LEU A 941 13.12 -12.17 17.65
C LEU A 941 12.27 -11.52 16.55
N THR A 942 11.16 -10.90 16.93
CA THR A 942 10.29 -10.02 16.12
C THR A 942 10.93 -8.68 15.75
N MET A 943 12.17 -8.43 16.17
CA MET A 943 12.91 -7.20 15.88
C MET A 943 14.15 -7.50 15.02
N HIS A 944 14.34 -6.75 13.93
CA HIS A 944 15.55 -6.83 13.09
C HIS A 944 16.49 -5.67 13.41
N VAL A 945 17.80 -5.93 13.53
CA VAL A 945 18.80 -4.89 13.85
C VAL A 945 19.52 -4.44 12.59
N VAL A 946 19.58 -3.13 12.35
CA VAL A 946 20.27 -2.52 11.21
C VAL A 946 21.29 -1.52 11.72
N ALA A 947 22.57 -1.86 11.66
CA ALA A 947 23.66 -1.01 12.13
C ALA A 947 24.36 -0.31 10.97
N VAL A 948 24.70 0.98 11.12
CA VAL A 948 25.40 1.78 10.11
C VAL A 948 26.50 2.60 10.78
N ASP A 949 27.71 2.49 10.22
CA ASP A 949 28.91 3.21 10.68
C ASP A 949 29.74 3.65 9.46
N PRO A 950 30.41 4.81 9.50
CA PRO A 950 31.32 5.23 8.44
C PRO A 950 32.61 4.38 8.40
N ASP A 951 32.99 3.69 9.47
CA ASP A 951 34.19 2.88 9.53
C ASP A 951 34.01 1.49 8.86
N VAL A 952 34.50 1.39 7.62
CA VAL A 952 34.49 0.16 6.82
C VAL A 952 35.15 -1.04 7.50
N ALA A 953 36.15 -0.83 8.37
CA ALA A 953 36.88 -1.90 9.02
C ALA A 953 36.11 -2.45 10.23
N LYS A 954 35.49 -1.58 11.04
CA LYS A 954 34.54 -2.00 12.09
C LYS A 954 33.37 -2.77 11.49
N VAL A 955 32.80 -2.27 10.40
CA VAL A 955 31.69 -2.93 9.69
C VAL A 955 32.10 -4.32 9.20
N ALA A 956 33.27 -4.45 8.55
CA ALA A 956 33.77 -5.74 8.09
C ALA A 956 34.00 -6.73 9.24
N ALA A 957 34.56 -6.29 10.37
CA ALA A 957 34.75 -7.12 11.55
C ALA A 957 33.42 -7.61 12.17
N LEU A 958 32.44 -6.71 12.30
CA LEU A 958 31.10 -7.07 12.79
C LEU A 958 30.37 -8.02 11.84
N ARG A 959 30.45 -7.80 10.53
CA ARG A 959 29.90 -8.72 9.51
C ARG A 959 30.43 -10.13 9.69
N ALA A 960 31.76 -10.30 9.73
CA ALA A 960 32.39 -11.60 9.95
C ALA A 960 31.94 -12.25 11.27
N ARG A 961 31.89 -11.49 12.37
CA ARG A 961 31.49 -12.00 13.69
C ARG A 961 30.03 -12.43 13.76
N PHE A 962 29.11 -11.67 13.18
CA PHE A 962 27.69 -12.05 13.10
C PHE A 962 27.43 -13.19 12.12
N ASP A 963 28.27 -13.34 11.09
CA ASP A 963 28.25 -14.45 10.15
C ASP A 963 28.73 -15.75 10.81
N ASP A 964 29.79 -15.72 11.60
CA ASP A 964 30.25 -16.84 12.44
C ASP A 964 29.19 -17.26 13.45
N ALA A 965 28.49 -16.29 14.05
CA ALA A 965 27.33 -16.52 14.91
C ALA A 965 26.04 -16.92 14.17
N LYS A 966 26.05 -16.95 12.83
CA LYS A 966 24.91 -17.32 11.95
C LYS A 966 23.63 -16.50 12.20
N VAL A 967 23.82 -15.22 12.54
CA VAL A 967 22.76 -14.22 12.75
C VAL A 967 22.83 -13.06 11.76
N TYR A 968 23.94 -12.93 11.04
CA TYR A 968 24.07 -11.95 9.96
C TYR A 968 23.09 -12.25 8.83
N GLY A 969 22.53 -11.19 8.26
CA GLY A 969 21.41 -11.24 7.33
C GLY A 969 20.08 -11.54 8.03
N THR A 970 19.93 -12.69 8.68
CA THR A 970 18.62 -13.12 9.24
C THR A 970 18.12 -12.23 10.38
N ARG A 971 19.00 -11.84 11.32
CA ARG A 971 18.64 -11.11 12.55
C ARG A 971 19.33 -9.75 12.68
N VAL A 972 20.45 -9.56 11.99
CA VAL A 972 21.19 -8.29 11.92
C VAL A 972 21.81 -8.05 10.54
N SER A 973 21.77 -6.80 10.08
CA SER A 973 22.61 -6.31 8.98
C SER A 973 23.46 -5.13 9.47
N VAL A 974 24.68 -5.02 8.97
CA VAL A 974 25.66 -3.99 9.35
C VAL A 974 26.17 -3.38 8.05
N HIS A 975 26.14 -2.06 7.89
CA HIS A 975 26.39 -1.37 6.63
C HIS A 975 27.45 -0.30 6.78
N ALA A 976 28.25 -0.10 5.72
CA ALA A 976 29.29 0.91 5.68
C ALA A 976 28.79 2.17 4.97
N GLY A 977 28.78 3.29 5.68
CA GLY A 977 28.38 4.59 5.13
C GLY A 977 28.10 5.62 6.22
N ASP A 978 28.05 6.89 5.83
CA ASP A 978 27.67 7.98 6.72
C ASP A 978 26.17 7.88 7.09
N PRO A 979 25.80 7.75 8.38
CA PRO A 979 24.40 7.73 8.82
C PRO A 979 23.57 8.96 8.39
N MET A 980 24.20 10.10 8.08
CA MET A 980 23.54 11.30 7.56
C MET A 980 23.12 11.14 6.10
N ASP A 981 23.93 10.48 5.27
CA ASP A 981 23.74 10.34 3.82
C ASP A 981 23.43 8.89 3.37
N TYR A 982 23.22 7.95 4.30
CA TYR A 982 22.96 6.53 3.96
C TYR A 982 21.62 6.29 3.24
N GLY A 983 20.72 7.29 3.22
CA GLY A 983 19.43 7.20 2.55
C GLY A 983 18.39 6.37 3.32
N MET A 984 18.40 6.49 4.65
CA MET A 984 17.52 5.73 5.54
C MET A 984 16.03 5.94 5.21
N PRO A 985 15.20 4.88 5.26
CA PRO A 985 13.76 5.01 5.05
C PRO A 985 13.14 5.89 6.15
N PRO A 986 12.14 6.71 5.80
CA PRO A 986 11.36 7.41 6.80
C PRO A 986 10.59 6.39 7.66
N TYR A 987 10.40 6.74 8.94
CA TYR A 987 9.51 6.06 9.89
C TYR A 987 9.78 4.59 10.23
N ALA A 988 10.76 3.92 9.61
CA ALA A 988 10.97 2.48 9.85
C ALA A 988 11.57 2.15 11.25
N GLY A 989 12.29 3.08 11.87
CA GLY A 989 13.00 2.86 13.14
C GLY A 989 12.08 2.91 14.35
N ARG A 990 11.59 1.74 14.80
CA ARG A 990 10.85 1.60 16.07
C ARG A 990 11.74 1.96 17.26
N LEU A 991 13.00 1.54 17.21
CA LEU A 991 14.05 1.93 18.13
C LEU A 991 15.25 2.42 17.31
N ILE A 992 15.85 3.54 17.69
CA ILE A 992 17.14 3.97 17.16
C ILE A 992 18.10 4.06 18.36
N VAL A 993 19.32 3.56 18.23
CA VAL A 993 20.35 3.61 19.27
C VAL A 993 21.62 4.19 18.68
N SER A 994 22.33 5.01 19.44
CA SER A 994 23.66 5.48 19.07
C SER A 994 24.61 5.31 20.24
N ALA A 995 25.66 4.52 20.03
CA ALA A 995 26.76 4.35 20.99
C ALA A 995 27.83 5.43 20.81
N ASP A 996 28.01 5.89 19.57
CA ASP A 996 28.86 7.02 19.20
C ASP A 996 28.03 8.05 18.43
N PRO A 997 27.50 9.09 19.10
CA PRO A 997 26.73 10.13 18.42
C PRO A 997 27.53 10.90 17.39
N VAL A 998 28.86 11.04 17.56
CA VAL A 998 29.69 11.79 16.61
C VAL A 998 29.78 11.00 15.30
N ALA A 999 30.01 9.68 15.36
CA ALA A 999 29.91 8.80 14.21
C ALA A 999 28.49 8.70 13.61
N ALA A 1000 27.45 9.02 14.40
CA ALA A 1000 26.07 9.17 13.93
C ALA A 1000 25.76 10.55 13.30
N GLY A 1001 26.72 11.47 13.26
CA GLY A 1001 26.58 12.81 12.68
C GLY A 1001 26.03 13.89 13.61
N PHE A 1002 26.03 13.67 14.94
CA PHE A 1002 25.43 14.55 15.95
C PHE A 1002 25.84 16.02 15.85
N ASP A 1003 27.09 16.29 15.48
CA ASP A 1003 27.65 17.65 15.36
C ASP A 1003 27.02 18.46 14.21
N SER A 1004 26.22 17.82 13.34
CA SER A 1004 25.40 18.47 12.30
C SER A 1004 24.17 19.22 12.85
N GLY A 1005 23.95 19.20 14.18
CA GLY A 1005 22.95 20.03 14.85
C GLY A 1005 21.51 19.74 14.41
N THR A 1006 20.79 20.77 13.94
CA THR A 1006 19.39 20.58 13.51
C THR A 1006 19.23 19.67 12.28
N ALA A 1007 20.29 19.46 11.49
CA ALA A 1007 20.27 18.49 10.39
C ALA A 1007 20.27 17.05 10.91
N PHE A 1008 21.10 16.75 11.92
CA PHE A 1008 21.09 15.46 12.62
C PHE A 1008 19.72 15.16 13.22
N VAL A 1009 19.12 16.15 13.91
CA VAL A 1009 17.77 16.01 14.47
C VAL A 1009 16.74 15.67 13.39
N ARG A 1010 16.75 16.39 12.25
CA ARG A 1010 15.82 16.11 11.14
C ARG A 1010 16.02 14.71 10.56
N ASN A 1011 17.27 14.29 10.31
CA ASN A 1011 17.57 12.96 9.77
C ASN A 1011 17.12 11.84 10.71
N VAL A 1012 17.59 11.86 11.97
CA VAL A 1012 17.24 10.84 12.96
C VAL A 1012 15.72 10.81 13.19
N PHE A 1013 15.09 11.96 13.39
CA PHE A 1013 13.64 12.02 13.63
C PHE A 1013 12.83 11.58 12.41
N ASN A 1014 13.30 11.81 11.19
CA ASN A 1014 12.65 11.34 9.96
C ASN A 1014 12.53 9.80 9.94
N SER A 1015 13.59 9.08 10.35
CA SER A 1015 13.55 7.62 10.47
C SER A 1015 12.89 7.10 11.75
N THR A 1016 12.76 7.90 12.81
CA THR A 1016 12.01 7.51 14.02
C THR A 1016 10.54 7.27 13.70
N ARG A 1017 10.05 6.06 14.01
CA ARG A 1017 8.66 5.61 13.78
C ARG A 1017 7.62 6.44 14.56
N PRO A 1018 6.48 6.79 13.94
CA PRO A 1018 5.30 7.28 14.65
C PRO A 1018 4.78 6.32 15.73
N TYR A 1019 3.86 6.79 16.56
CA TYR A 1019 3.26 6.08 17.69
C TYR A 1019 4.31 5.55 18.69
N GLY A 1020 5.22 6.43 19.11
CA GLY A 1020 6.17 6.18 20.21
C GLY A 1020 7.47 5.50 19.81
N GLY A 1021 7.91 5.61 18.56
CA GLY A 1021 9.30 5.28 18.21
C GLY A 1021 10.27 6.24 18.91
N ALA A 1022 11.43 5.73 19.33
CA ALA A 1022 12.37 6.49 20.16
C ALA A 1022 13.84 6.28 19.76
N SER A 1023 14.62 7.36 19.84
CA SER A 1023 16.04 7.41 19.53
C SER A 1023 16.87 7.66 20.80
N TRP A 1024 17.63 6.65 21.22
CA TRP A 1024 18.44 6.59 22.44
C TRP A 1024 19.91 6.90 22.12
N LEU A 1025 20.37 8.10 22.47
CA LEU A 1025 21.67 8.63 22.07
C LEU A 1025 22.59 8.73 23.29
N PHE A 1026 23.70 7.97 23.30
CA PHE A 1026 24.68 7.96 24.38
C PHE A 1026 25.46 9.28 24.43
N THR A 1027 25.02 10.21 25.27
CA THR A 1027 25.38 11.64 25.18
C THR A 1027 25.70 12.22 26.54
N SER A 1028 26.59 13.21 26.60
CA SER A 1028 26.83 14.01 27.81
C SER A 1028 25.63 14.93 28.15
N PRO A 1029 25.54 15.46 29.39
CA PRO A 1029 24.53 16.47 29.74
C PRO A 1029 24.57 17.74 28.87
N ALA A 1030 25.76 18.14 28.40
CA ALA A 1030 25.92 19.29 27.49
C ALA A 1030 25.37 18.99 26.08
N GLN A 1031 25.63 17.79 25.55
CA GLN A 1031 25.03 17.32 24.31
C GLN A 1031 23.51 17.17 24.44
N HIS A 1032 23.00 16.69 25.59
CA HIS A 1032 21.56 16.68 25.87
C HIS A 1032 20.92 18.07 25.78
N ALA A 1033 21.54 19.08 26.41
CA ALA A 1033 21.06 20.46 26.33
C ALA A 1033 21.07 21.00 24.89
N SER A 1034 22.12 20.69 24.13
CA SER A 1034 22.22 21.06 22.70
C SER A 1034 21.12 20.40 21.87
N LEU A 1035 20.88 19.10 22.05
CA LEU A 1035 19.82 18.34 21.37
C LEU A 1035 18.43 18.92 21.67
N SER A 1036 18.13 19.22 22.93
CA SER A 1036 16.88 19.85 23.34
C SER A 1036 16.71 21.25 22.72
N GLY A 1037 17.78 22.03 22.64
CA GLY A 1037 17.81 23.32 21.94
C GLY A 1037 17.58 23.19 20.43
N TRP A 1038 18.15 22.17 19.79
CA TRP A 1038 17.96 21.91 18.35
C TRP A 1038 16.55 21.42 18.01
N VAL A 1039 15.95 20.55 18.84
CA VAL A 1039 14.59 20.04 18.63
C VAL A 1039 13.56 21.17 18.81
N SER A 1040 13.69 21.97 19.87
CA SER A 1040 12.82 23.13 20.09
C SER A 1040 12.99 24.21 19.01
N GLY A 1041 14.24 24.56 18.65
CA GLY A 1041 14.53 25.51 17.57
C GLY A 1041 14.16 25.03 16.17
N ALA A 1042 14.04 23.72 15.94
CA ALA A 1042 13.58 23.16 14.66
C ALA A 1042 12.05 23.08 14.52
N GLY A 1043 11.27 23.37 15.56
CA GLY A 1043 9.81 23.42 15.52
C GLY A 1043 9.12 22.08 15.24
N ILE A 1044 9.77 20.96 15.58
CA ILE A 1044 9.33 19.63 15.17
C ILE A 1044 8.12 19.18 16.02
N THR A 1045 6.94 19.16 15.41
CA THR A 1045 5.70 18.66 16.02
C THR A 1045 5.87 17.20 16.48
N ASN A 1046 5.23 16.84 17.58
CA ASN A 1046 5.23 15.48 18.17
C ASN A 1046 6.60 14.95 18.62
N ALA A 1047 7.68 15.75 18.55
CA ALA A 1047 8.97 15.43 19.12
C ALA A 1047 9.04 15.77 20.63
N THR A 1048 9.51 14.83 21.45
CA THR A 1048 9.89 15.11 22.85
C THR A 1048 11.32 14.66 23.12
N VAL A 1049 12.11 15.48 23.82
CA VAL A 1049 13.45 15.11 24.29
C VAL A 1049 13.41 14.91 25.80
N ALA A 1050 13.87 13.75 26.26
CA ALA A 1050 14.04 13.43 27.66
C ALA A 1050 15.48 12.99 27.96
N ARG A 1051 15.82 12.93 29.25
CA ARG A 1051 17.08 12.37 29.73
C ARG A 1051 16.81 11.08 30.51
N SER A 1052 17.52 10.01 30.17
CA SER A 1052 17.44 8.72 30.87
C SER A 1052 18.87 8.21 31.16
N GLY A 1053 19.37 8.52 32.34
CA GLY A 1053 20.74 8.18 32.76
C GLY A 1053 21.81 8.76 31.82
N GLU A 1054 22.56 7.88 31.16
CA GLU A 1054 23.60 8.22 30.18
C GLU A 1054 23.04 8.58 28.79
N PHE A 1055 21.74 8.41 28.55
CA PHE A 1055 21.11 8.61 27.25
C PHE A 1055 20.25 9.87 27.20
N SER A 1056 20.27 10.54 26.05
CA SER A 1056 19.18 11.43 25.63
C SER A 1056 18.21 10.63 24.78
N VAL A 1057 16.91 10.80 25.02
CA VAL A 1057 15.86 10.05 24.34
C VAL A 1057 15.00 11.04 23.55
N LEU A 1058 15.03 10.93 22.22
CA LEU A 1058 14.18 11.68 21.29
C LEU A 1058 13.04 10.77 20.83
N THR A 1059 11.80 11.08 21.22
CA THR A 1059 10.62 10.25 20.91
C THR A 1059 9.69 10.98 19.93
N ARG A 1060 9.13 10.24 18.97
CA ARG A 1060 8.03 10.69 18.09
C ARG A 1060 6.69 10.16 18.64
N ASN A 1061 5.89 11.02 19.26
CA ASN A 1061 4.65 10.64 19.93
C ASN A 1061 3.44 10.72 19.00
N GLY A 1062 2.54 9.74 19.06
CA GLY A 1062 1.29 9.74 18.27
C GLY A 1062 1.50 9.66 16.75
N ALA A 1063 0.45 10.02 16.01
CA ALA A 1063 0.39 9.98 14.55
C ALA A 1063 1.27 11.06 13.88
N LEU A 1064 1.33 11.03 12.54
CA LEU A 1064 1.89 12.13 11.77
C LEU A 1064 0.91 13.32 11.80
N PRO A 1065 1.40 14.58 11.83
CA PRO A 1065 0.51 15.73 11.67
C PRO A 1065 -0.30 15.61 10.36
N GLY A 1066 -1.62 15.64 10.47
CA GLY A 1066 -2.54 15.52 9.33
C GLY A 1066 -2.95 14.10 8.91
N SER A 1067 -2.38 13.03 9.50
CA SER A 1067 -2.81 11.64 9.25
C SER A 1067 -3.92 11.17 10.20
N ILE A 1068 -4.60 10.06 9.89
CA ILE A 1068 -5.86 9.66 10.54
C ILE A 1068 -5.97 8.14 10.78
N ASP A 1069 -6.44 7.71 11.96
CA ASP A 1069 -6.72 6.30 12.20
C ASP A 1069 -8.04 5.87 11.48
N ILE A 1070 -7.99 4.82 10.65
CA ILE A 1070 -9.15 4.32 9.89
C ILE A 1070 -9.73 3.06 10.54
N LYS A 1071 -11.00 3.13 10.96
CA LYS A 1071 -11.73 2.02 11.60
C LYS A 1071 -12.70 1.35 10.64
N ALA A 1072 -12.88 0.04 10.77
CA ALA A 1072 -13.94 -0.72 10.12
C ALA A 1072 -15.30 -0.06 10.35
N GLY A 1073 -16.09 0.11 9.28
CA GLY A 1073 -17.36 0.84 9.32
C GLY A 1073 -17.27 2.35 9.09
N SER A 1074 -16.08 2.93 8.90
CA SER A 1074 -15.94 4.31 8.39
C SER A 1074 -16.13 4.41 6.87
N THR A 1075 -16.74 5.49 6.39
CA THR A 1075 -17.05 5.69 4.97
C THR A 1075 -15.81 6.13 4.17
N ILE A 1076 -15.82 5.87 2.86
CA ILE A 1076 -14.67 6.01 1.91
C ILE A 1076 -14.20 7.48 1.68
N THR A 1077 -14.63 8.45 2.50
CA THR A 1077 -14.21 9.86 2.45
C THR A 1077 -13.41 10.22 3.70
N ASN A 1078 -12.14 9.84 3.71
CA ASN A 1078 -11.18 10.10 4.77
C ASN A 1078 -10.08 11.04 4.26
N TYR A 1079 -9.81 12.13 4.99
CA TYR A 1079 -8.98 13.25 4.54
C TYR A 1079 -7.61 13.29 5.24
N ASP A 1080 -6.73 12.30 4.99
CA ASP A 1080 -5.31 12.45 5.33
C ASP A 1080 -4.71 13.58 4.46
N GLN A 1081 -4.13 14.58 5.10
CA GLN A 1081 -3.54 15.75 4.44
C GLN A 1081 -2.18 15.45 3.78
N ASN A 1082 -1.58 14.31 4.09
CA ASN A 1082 -0.28 13.84 3.60
C ASN A 1082 -0.39 12.96 2.34
N VAL A 1083 -1.60 12.56 1.93
CA VAL A 1083 -1.85 11.75 0.72
C VAL A 1083 -1.83 12.63 -0.52
N TYR A 1084 -0.70 12.64 -1.22
CA TYR A 1084 -0.58 13.27 -2.53
C TYR A 1084 0.35 12.49 -3.46
N GLY A 1085 -0.07 12.36 -4.73
CA GLY A 1085 0.72 11.74 -5.78
C GLY A 1085 1.86 12.68 -6.28
N PRO A 1086 2.91 12.13 -6.91
CA PRO A 1086 3.14 10.71 -7.17
C PRO A 1086 3.55 9.96 -5.90
N PHE A 1087 3.00 8.75 -5.71
CA PHE A 1087 3.35 7.88 -4.60
C PHE A 1087 4.57 7.01 -4.95
N GLY A 1088 5.48 6.86 -3.99
CA GLY A 1088 6.62 5.92 -4.09
C GLY A 1088 6.39 4.65 -3.27
N VAL A 1089 7.41 3.80 -3.11
CA VAL A 1089 7.41 2.65 -2.18
C VAL A 1089 7.90 3.02 -0.78
N LEU A 1090 7.18 2.60 0.28
CA LEU A 1090 7.62 2.70 1.68
C LEU A 1090 8.31 1.42 2.15
N TRP A 1091 7.64 0.29 1.98
CA TRP A 1091 8.16 -1.06 2.23
C TRP A 1091 7.45 -2.08 1.33
N PHE A 1092 8.05 -3.26 1.20
CA PHE A 1092 7.48 -4.41 0.50
C PHE A 1092 7.92 -5.75 1.14
N ASP A 1093 7.05 -6.75 1.11
CA ASP A 1093 7.35 -8.11 1.60
C ASP A 1093 6.53 -9.15 0.84
N ALA A 1094 7.17 -10.23 0.40
CA ALA A 1094 6.56 -11.34 -0.32
C ALA A 1094 5.93 -12.44 0.55
N ASP A 1095 6.18 -12.41 1.86
CA ASP A 1095 5.72 -13.42 2.82
C ASP A 1095 4.57 -12.91 3.72
N ASN A 1096 4.08 -11.68 3.51
CA ASN A 1096 3.11 -11.06 4.42
C ASN A 1096 1.67 -11.55 4.19
N SER A 1097 1.38 -12.77 4.69
CA SER A 1097 0.09 -13.44 4.53
C SER A 1097 -1.10 -12.70 5.13
N ALA A 1098 -0.89 -11.74 6.03
CA ALA A 1098 -1.95 -10.86 6.55
C ALA A 1098 -2.67 -10.07 5.44
N MET A 1099 -2.02 -9.88 4.29
CA MET A 1099 -2.55 -9.21 3.09
C MET A 1099 -3.09 -10.19 2.03
N THR A 1100 -3.05 -11.50 2.29
CA THR A 1100 -3.38 -12.55 1.28
C THR A 1100 -4.78 -13.13 1.39
N ASP A 1101 -5.45 -13.00 2.55
CA ASP A 1101 -6.69 -13.73 2.80
C ASP A 1101 -7.90 -13.03 2.17
N GLY A 1102 -8.41 -13.61 1.08
CA GLY A 1102 -9.38 -12.99 0.18
C GLY A 1102 -9.20 -13.48 -1.25
N GLY A 1103 -9.57 -14.74 -1.51
CA GLY A 1103 -9.48 -15.34 -2.86
C GLY A 1103 -10.41 -14.63 -3.86
N HIS A 1104 -9.83 -13.83 -4.76
CA HIS A 1104 -10.46 -13.11 -5.88
C HIS A 1104 -11.67 -12.17 -5.61
N TRP A 1105 -12.38 -12.27 -4.49
CA TRP A 1105 -13.72 -11.68 -4.29
C TRP A 1105 -14.03 -11.25 -2.83
N GLY A 1106 -13.03 -10.92 -2.01
CA GLY A 1106 -13.20 -10.56 -0.58
C GLY A 1106 -13.17 -9.05 -0.32
N THR A 1107 -14.08 -8.55 0.52
CA THR A 1107 -14.32 -7.11 0.80
C THR A 1107 -13.65 -6.57 2.07
N ASP A 1108 -12.74 -7.33 2.69
CA ASP A 1108 -12.18 -6.98 4.00
C ASP A 1108 -11.16 -5.83 3.89
N MET A 1109 -11.63 -4.61 4.16
CA MET A 1109 -10.76 -3.46 4.46
C MET A 1109 -9.98 -3.76 5.75
N PRO A 1110 -8.64 -3.69 5.76
CA PRO A 1110 -7.89 -3.88 7.00
C PRO A 1110 -8.14 -2.72 7.96
N ASP A 1111 -8.30 -3.02 9.25
CA ASP A 1111 -8.38 -2.01 10.30
C ASP A 1111 -7.02 -1.31 10.46
N LEU A 1112 -7.02 0.03 10.58
CA LEU A 1112 -5.83 0.79 10.97
C LEU A 1112 -6.04 1.58 12.26
N ALA A 1113 -5.25 1.21 13.28
CA ALA A 1113 -5.19 1.92 14.54
C ALA A 1113 -3.76 1.90 15.08
N GLY A 1114 -3.26 3.04 15.60
CA GLY A 1114 -1.98 3.05 16.32
C GLY A 1114 -0.74 2.77 15.45
N GLY A 1115 -0.85 2.97 14.13
CA GLY A 1115 0.20 2.60 13.17
C GLY A 1115 0.33 1.09 12.94
N CYS A 1116 -0.76 0.34 13.10
CA CYS A 1116 -0.85 -1.09 12.80
C CYS A 1116 -1.95 -1.33 11.77
N ILE A 1117 -1.69 -2.20 10.80
CA ILE A 1117 -2.64 -2.77 9.84
C ILE A 1117 -3.10 -4.14 10.37
N ILE A 1118 -4.40 -4.35 10.52
CA ILE A 1118 -4.97 -5.63 11.00
C ILE A 1118 -5.70 -6.30 9.83
N GLY A 1119 -5.23 -7.48 9.42
CA GLY A 1119 -5.85 -8.29 8.37
C GLY A 1119 -7.01 -9.15 8.88
N SER A 1120 -7.85 -9.63 7.96
CA SER A 1120 -9.01 -10.50 8.24
C SER A 1120 -8.65 -11.82 8.92
N SER A 1121 -7.41 -12.30 8.76
CA SER A 1121 -6.85 -13.46 9.47
C SER A 1121 -6.53 -13.20 10.95
N GLY A 1122 -6.73 -11.97 11.46
CA GLY A 1122 -6.38 -11.55 12.82
C GLY A 1122 -4.88 -11.27 13.01
N MET A 1123 -4.07 -11.34 11.95
CA MET A 1123 -2.66 -10.93 11.96
C MET A 1123 -2.52 -9.41 11.93
N ALA A 1124 -1.55 -8.91 12.70
CA ALA A 1124 -1.27 -7.49 12.88
C ALA A 1124 0.13 -7.15 12.29
N VAL A 1125 0.22 -6.07 11.51
CA VAL A 1125 1.43 -5.65 10.79
C VAL A 1125 1.73 -4.18 11.07
N ASP A 1126 2.98 -3.83 11.33
CA ASP A 1126 3.44 -2.45 11.48
C ASP A 1126 3.35 -1.69 10.14
N THR A 1127 2.48 -0.68 10.08
CA THR A 1127 2.25 0.16 8.89
C THR A 1127 3.54 0.76 8.31
N TYR A 1128 4.55 1.05 9.13
CA TYR A 1128 5.75 1.78 8.70
C TYR A 1128 6.94 0.89 8.35
N SER A 1129 6.92 -0.39 8.77
CA SER A 1129 8.07 -1.30 8.58
C SER A 1129 7.72 -2.62 7.89
N GLY A 1130 6.44 -3.01 7.84
CA GLY A 1130 5.98 -4.28 7.29
C GLY A 1130 6.17 -5.48 8.23
N PHE A 1131 6.70 -5.28 9.44
CA PHE A 1131 6.94 -6.35 10.41
C PHE A 1131 5.67 -6.77 11.14
N GLU A 1132 5.53 -8.07 11.39
CA GLU A 1132 4.45 -8.62 12.21
C GLU A 1132 4.52 -8.13 13.66
N MET A 1133 3.35 -7.85 14.23
CA MET A 1133 3.17 -7.38 15.59
C MET A 1133 2.51 -8.48 16.45
N PRO A 1134 2.98 -8.73 17.69
CA PRO A 1134 2.28 -9.64 18.60
C PRO A 1134 0.86 -9.12 18.89
N VAL A 1135 -0.14 -10.00 18.73
CA VAL A 1135 -1.55 -9.70 19.05
C VAL A 1135 -1.77 -9.70 20.56
N GLN A 1136 -1.19 -8.73 21.27
CA GLN A 1136 -1.43 -8.48 22.69
C GLN A 1136 -2.40 -7.31 22.88
N THR A 1137 -3.68 -7.67 23.06
CA THR A 1137 -4.68 -6.90 23.82
C THR A 1137 -4.84 -5.41 23.44
N TYR A 1138 -5.55 -5.16 22.33
CA TYR A 1138 -6.39 -3.96 22.22
C TYR A 1138 -7.56 -4.03 23.23
N THR A 1139 -7.26 -3.83 24.51
CA THR A 1139 -8.26 -3.80 25.60
C THR A 1139 -8.36 -2.41 26.20
N SER A 1140 -9.21 -1.56 25.63
CA SER A 1140 -9.84 -0.42 26.34
C SER A 1140 -10.89 0.39 25.54
N ALA A 1141 -11.10 0.18 24.23
CA ALA A 1141 -12.14 0.91 23.49
C ALA A 1141 -12.91 0.14 22.39
N SER A 1142 -12.30 -0.82 21.68
CA SER A 1142 -12.90 -1.49 20.51
C SER A 1142 -13.55 -2.85 20.83
N LYS A 1143 -14.69 -2.82 21.52
CA LYS A 1143 -15.58 -4.00 21.62
C LYS A 1143 -16.34 -4.21 20.30
N SER A 1144 -15.79 -5.00 19.37
CA SER A 1144 -16.55 -5.92 18.47
C SER A 1144 -15.69 -6.52 17.34
N ILE A 1145 -14.83 -7.51 17.66
CA ILE A 1145 -14.35 -8.48 16.66
C ILE A 1145 -14.80 -9.86 17.11
N GLY A 1146 -15.95 -10.28 16.59
CA GLY A 1146 -16.61 -11.54 16.92
C GLY A 1146 -16.51 -12.54 15.78
N ILE A 1147 -15.35 -13.18 15.59
CA ILE A 1147 -15.30 -14.44 14.84
C ILE A 1147 -15.79 -15.56 15.76
N SER A 1148 -17.11 -15.75 15.81
CA SER A 1148 -17.71 -17.02 16.24
C SER A 1148 -19.09 -17.22 15.61
N LYS A 1149 -19.37 -18.49 15.27
CA LYS A 1149 -20.67 -18.91 14.73
C LYS A 1149 -21.79 -18.52 15.70
N LEU A 1150 -22.72 -17.66 15.27
CA LEU A 1150 -23.95 -17.43 16.04
C LEU A 1150 -24.94 -18.58 15.78
N PRO A 1151 -25.59 -19.15 16.82
CA PRO A 1151 -26.59 -20.20 16.66
C PRO A 1151 -27.90 -19.65 16.07
N ALA A 1152 -28.72 -20.53 15.50
CA ALA A 1152 -29.87 -20.19 14.65
C ALA A 1152 -31.04 -19.40 15.29
N ASN A 1153 -31.00 -19.11 16.60
CA ASN A 1153 -32.19 -18.72 17.37
C ASN A 1153 -32.02 -17.40 18.17
N TYR A 1154 -31.28 -16.40 17.67
CA TYR A 1154 -31.22 -15.08 18.32
C TYR A 1154 -32.02 -14.01 17.57
N ASP A 1155 -33.04 -13.51 18.26
CA ASP A 1155 -34.04 -12.55 17.78
C ASP A 1155 -33.42 -11.16 17.49
N ARG A 1156 -34.01 -10.42 16.54
CA ARG A 1156 -33.45 -9.16 16.00
C ARG A 1156 -34.46 -8.01 16.02
N SER A 1157 -34.67 -7.39 17.18
CA SER A 1157 -34.99 -5.96 17.39
C SER A 1157 -35.55 -5.73 18.81
N PRO A 1158 -35.68 -4.49 19.31
CA PRO A 1158 -35.12 -3.22 18.84
C PRO A 1158 -34.23 -2.53 19.92
N LEU A 1159 -33.17 -1.84 19.50
CA LEU A 1159 -32.57 -0.67 20.19
C LEU A 1159 -31.60 0.02 19.22
N PHE A 1160 -31.34 1.32 19.45
CA PHE A 1160 -30.65 2.27 18.54
C PHE A 1160 -31.47 2.74 17.33
N GLY A 1161 -32.24 3.80 17.56
CA GLY A 1161 -32.68 4.70 16.49
C GLY A 1161 -31.74 5.90 16.37
N GLY A 1162 -31.55 6.40 15.14
CA GLY A 1162 -30.77 7.58 14.82
C GLY A 1162 -29.45 7.28 14.08
N LEU A 1163 -29.33 7.82 12.87
CA LEU A 1163 -28.12 7.84 12.00
C LEU A 1163 -27.64 6.47 11.47
N LEU A 1164 -28.28 5.99 10.40
CA LEU A 1164 -27.73 4.95 9.54
C LEU A 1164 -28.21 5.10 8.09
N ASP A 1165 -27.48 5.85 7.25
CA ASP A 1165 -27.89 6.03 5.84
C ASP A 1165 -26.74 6.42 4.86
N VAL A 1166 -25.59 5.72 4.93
CA VAL A 1166 -24.50 5.83 3.91
C VAL A 1166 -23.71 4.51 3.75
N TRP A 1167 -24.36 3.37 3.47
CA TRP A 1167 -23.63 2.07 3.42
C TRP A 1167 -24.01 1.05 2.31
N THR A 1168 -24.81 1.40 1.29
CA THR A 1168 -25.35 0.39 0.34
C THR A 1168 -25.17 0.64 -1.17
N THR A 1169 -24.42 1.67 -1.62
CA THR A 1169 -24.07 1.82 -3.05
C THR A 1169 -22.61 2.26 -3.27
N TYR A 1170 -21.68 1.30 -3.16
CA TYR A 1170 -20.42 1.35 -3.88
C TYR A 1170 -20.33 0.11 -4.79
N PRO A 1171 -20.21 0.28 -6.12
CA PRO A 1171 -19.87 -0.82 -7.01
C PRO A 1171 -18.48 -1.35 -6.66
N ASP A 1172 -18.34 -2.67 -6.68
CA ASP A 1172 -17.18 -3.39 -6.14
C ASP A 1172 -15.83 -2.94 -6.73
N GLY A 1173 -14.86 -2.73 -5.83
CA GLY A 1173 -13.48 -2.35 -6.17
C GLY A 1173 -12.67 -3.52 -6.73
N HIS A 1174 -12.97 -3.95 -7.96
CA HIS A 1174 -12.36 -5.15 -8.53
C HIS A 1174 -10.91 -4.96 -9.01
N GLY A 1175 -9.97 -5.49 -8.23
CA GLY A 1175 -8.69 -5.94 -8.78
C GLY A 1175 -8.92 -6.99 -9.87
N CYS A 1176 -8.40 -6.74 -11.08
CA CYS A 1176 -8.51 -7.57 -12.29
C CYS A 1176 -9.87 -7.60 -13.05
N GLY A 1177 -10.91 -6.84 -12.66
CA GLY A 1177 -12.20 -6.76 -13.38
C GLY A 1177 -12.42 -5.42 -14.08
N GLY A 1178 -12.50 -5.41 -15.42
CA GLY A 1178 -12.90 -4.22 -16.18
C GLY A 1178 -14.42 -4.13 -16.32
N GLY A 1179 -15.02 -3.10 -15.72
CA GLY A 1179 -16.39 -2.64 -16.03
C GLY A 1179 -16.36 -1.45 -16.98
N PRO A 1180 -17.45 -1.15 -17.71
CA PRO A 1180 -17.46 -0.13 -18.75
C PRO A 1180 -17.24 1.31 -18.23
N ASP A 1181 -16.47 2.07 -19.00
CA ASP A 1181 -16.33 3.54 -19.00
C ASP A 1181 -15.95 4.26 -17.69
N TYR A 1182 -14.66 4.20 -17.35
CA TYR A 1182 -13.97 5.34 -16.74
C TYR A 1182 -13.60 6.35 -17.84
N GLY A 1183 -14.46 7.35 -18.06
CA GLY A 1183 -14.24 8.38 -19.09
C GLY A 1183 -12.86 9.05 -18.98
N ASN A 1184 -12.01 8.83 -19.99
CA ASN A 1184 -10.69 9.44 -20.22
C ASN A 1184 -9.67 9.34 -19.06
N MET A 1185 -9.56 8.20 -18.35
CA MET A 1185 -8.59 8.04 -17.25
C MET A 1185 -7.74 6.76 -17.38
N PRO A 1186 -6.40 6.83 -17.22
CA PRO A 1186 -5.52 5.66 -17.31
C PRO A 1186 -5.53 4.81 -16.03
N CYS A 1187 -5.79 3.52 -16.18
CA CYS A 1187 -5.67 2.54 -15.07
C CYS A 1187 -4.20 2.10 -14.85
N TRP A 1188 -3.94 1.28 -13.83
CA TRP A 1188 -2.58 0.83 -13.48
C TRP A 1188 -2.62 -0.66 -13.10
N ARG A 1189 -1.81 -1.50 -13.77
CA ARG A 1189 -1.68 -2.97 -13.56
C ARG A 1189 -0.19 -3.34 -13.62
N SER A 1190 0.15 -4.53 -13.11
CA SER A 1190 1.51 -5.10 -12.93
C SER A 1190 2.44 -4.26 -12.04
N GLY A 1191 2.67 -4.70 -10.80
CA GLY A 1191 3.64 -4.09 -9.87
C GLY A 1191 3.32 -2.67 -9.40
N ASN A 1192 2.13 -2.15 -9.71
CA ASN A 1192 1.76 -0.75 -9.51
C ASN A 1192 0.50 -0.63 -8.65
N ALA A 1193 0.43 0.41 -7.81
CA ALA A 1193 -0.80 0.79 -7.13
C ALA A 1193 -1.88 1.18 -8.17
N SER A 1194 -3.09 0.61 -8.07
CA SER A 1194 -4.23 1.02 -8.89
C SER A 1194 -4.93 2.22 -8.25
N TYR A 1195 -5.10 3.29 -9.02
CA TYR A 1195 -5.73 4.53 -8.55
C TYR A 1195 -6.74 5.11 -9.54
N SER A 1196 -7.64 5.94 -9.01
CA SER A 1196 -8.58 6.75 -9.81
C SER A 1196 -8.70 8.15 -9.22
N ASP A 1197 -8.58 9.17 -10.08
CA ASP A 1197 -8.84 10.58 -9.78
C ASP A 1197 -10.10 11.00 -10.57
N ARG A 1198 -11.24 11.16 -9.88
CA ARG A 1198 -12.47 11.63 -10.53
C ARG A 1198 -12.48 13.16 -10.64
N LYS A 1199 -11.78 13.64 -11.67
CA LYS A 1199 -11.66 15.03 -12.19
C LYS A 1199 -10.64 15.89 -11.43
N ALA A 1200 -9.82 16.59 -12.23
CA ALA A 1200 -8.71 17.49 -11.88
C ALA A 1200 -9.08 18.77 -11.07
N GLY A 1201 -9.90 18.63 -10.03
CA GLY A 1201 -10.33 19.68 -9.12
C GLY A 1201 -10.71 19.15 -7.72
N ASN A 1202 -10.98 17.85 -7.57
CA ASN A 1202 -11.27 17.22 -6.27
C ASN A 1202 -10.06 16.41 -5.81
N ARG A 1203 -9.47 16.75 -4.65
CA ARG A 1203 -8.28 16.09 -4.08
C ARG A 1203 -8.56 14.70 -3.48
N HIS A 1204 -9.38 13.88 -4.15
CA HIS A 1204 -9.91 12.62 -3.61
C HIS A 1204 -9.24 11.43 -4.31
N VAL A 1205 -8.20 10.87 -3.69
CA VAL A 1205 -7.53 9.66 -4.18
C VAL A 1205 -8.19 8.44 -3.53
N LYS A 1206 -8.76 7.54 -4.34
CA LYS A 1206 -9.15 6.20 -3.87
C LYS A 1206 -8.00 5.21 -4.06
N ILE A 1207 -7.49 4.66 -2.95
CA ILE A 1207 -6.44 3.64 -2.93
C ILE A 1207 -7.09 2.29 -2.66
N ALA A 1208 -6.95 1.34 -3.58
CA ALA A 1208 -7.25 -0.07 -3.33
C ALA A 1208 -6.01 -0.77 -2.75
N THR A 1209 -6.20 -1.78 -1.89
CA THR A 1209 -5.10 -2.58 -1.34
C THR A 1209 -4.29 -3.24 -2.46
N ILE A 1210 -2.96 -3.12 -2.39
CA ILE A 1210 -2.12 -3.35 -3.57
C ILE A 1210 -1.72 -4.83 -3.66
N ARG A 1211 -2.18 -5.48 -4.73
CA ARG A 1211 -1.54 -6.70 -5.27
C ARG A 1211 -0.70 -6.36 -6.49
N SER A 1212 0.48 -6.96 -6.55
CA SER A 1212 1.41 -6.97 -7.70
C SER A 1212 0.86 -7.77 -8.90
N GLY A 1213 -0.32 -7.38 -9.41
CA GLY A 1213 -1.02 -8.09 -10.46
C GLY A 1213 -1.74 -9.36 -9.97
N CYS A 1214 -2.48 -10.01 -10.87
CA CYS A 1214 -3.16 -11.26 -10.57
C CYS A 1214 -2.12 -12.36 -10.22
N ASN A 1215 -2.07 -12.77 -8.95
CA ASN A 1215 -1.20 -13.80 -8.35
C ASN A 1215 0.30 -13.48 -8.16
N GLY A 1216 0.67 -12.20 -7.95
CA GLY A 1216 2.08 -11.73 -7.95
C GLY A 1216 2.93 -11.79 -6.67
N GLY A 1217 2.41 -12.19 -5.50
CA GLY A 1217 3.21 -12.45 -4.29
C GLY A 1217 3.70 -11.23 -3.48
N ASP A 1218 4.34 -10.24 -4.12
CA ASP A 1218 4.91 -9.09 -3.39
C ASP A 1218 3.81 -8.10 -2.98
N HIS A 1219 3.64 -7.88 -1.67
CA HIS A 1219 2.77 -6.85 -1.11
C HIS A 1219 3.56 -5.56 -0.88
N MET A 1220 2.95 -4.40 -1.14
CA MET A 1220 3.61 -3.09 -1.04
C MET A 1220 2.68 -2.05 -0.41
N LEU A 1221 3.27 -1.13 0.37
CA LEU A 1221 2.59 0.07 0.87
C LEU A 1221 3.21 1.32 0.23
N PRO A 1222 2.41 2.30 -0.24
CA PRO A 1222 2.96 3.53 -0.79
C PRO A 1222 3.62 4.42 0.27
N ALA A 1223 4.66 5.13 -0.13
CA ALA A 1223 5.20 6.27 0.61
C ALA A 1223 4.31 7.50 0.43
N ASN A 1224 4.34 8.40 1.41
CA ASN A 1224 3.46 9.58 1.60
C ASN A 1224 2.05 9.25 2.12
N GLY A 1225 1.96 8.80 3.38
CA GLY A 1225 0.73 8.90 4.19
C GLY A 1225 -0.35 7.83 3.92
N VAL A 1226 -0.01 6.55 4.02
CA VAL A 1226 -1.04 5.49 4.10
C VAL A 1226 -1.00 4.95 5.53
N PHE A 1227 -1.92 5.28 6.45
CA PHE A 1227 -3.15 6.11 6.37
C PHE A 1227 -3.21 7.15 7.52
#